data_AF-A0A542QLD3-F1
#
_entry.id   AF-A0A542QLD3-F1
#
_cell.length_a   1.000
_cell.length_b   1.000
_cell.length_c   1.000
_cell.angle_alpha   90.00
_cell.angle_beta   90.00
_cell.angle_gamma   90.00
#
_symmetry.space_group_name_H-M   'P 1'
#
loop_
_entity.id
_entity.type
_entity.pdbx_description
1 polymer ?
#
loop_
_entity_poly.entity_id
_entity_poly.type
_entity_poly.pdbx_seq_one_letter_code
_entity_poly.pdbx_strand_id
1 'polypeptide(L)'
;MADDDILWMPVPSGSVQYGALYGAEAAGDLLIDAALWQQMVNQQYRLLSAVDRWIEGLERAHEDRTAAGIKAGEAVRARADQALLASIGRPERAGRASAGADGADDDATFAVCRRVAEAAGITLTEPPKSGPVNDRVSPVERIATGSRIRTRAVRLAGRWWRTNTGPLVGHWAKSGAPVALLWRRGRYEAVNPASGLRIRIGENQAEELEPRAVMFYRPLPERPVTAWLLLRFSLRGTAPDVRHLAIGGLVTVALGALVPIATGQVLGVYVPTAEKSLIVQVALAVMIAGIVSAAFMLLQNLTVLRLEGRMESMLQPAVWDRLLRLPTRFFTERSTGELASAAMGVSAVRRLMSGIGPVALQAGTVGGMNLVLLLCYSVPLALAAIAMLVVIGAVFLGMGLWQLRWQRELVELGNKLNNQAFQTLRGLPKLRVAAAESFAYAAWAREFARSRELQQRAGRIKNLTTVLDAVCLPLCSLTMFMLLAGPARGSMSAGEFLTFNTSVTMLLTSVTQLSGVLVSAAAALPMFEQIKPVFDEAPEVRGAGAQPGTLSGGIETRKLSFRYTEDGPLVLDDVSLTVRPGEFVAIVGPSGCGKSTLLRLLIGFDRPASGSVLFDGQDLAALDQAAVRRQCGVVLQNAQPLTGSILDCICGTEAFTQEEAWEAAEMAGLAEDIKRMPMGLHTMIAGGGAISGGQRQRLMIAQALVRRPRILFFDEATSALDNETQRIVIESTRRLSASRVVIAHRLSTVMDADRVIVMSDGRIVEQGAPAELLAHAGGHLHELVRRQMA
;
A
#
# COMPACT_ATOMS: atom_id res chain seq x y z
N MET A 1 -33.73 -16.47 -7.67
CA MET A 1 -34.79 -17.20 -8.39
C MET A 1 -34.68 -18.65 -7.96
N ALA A 2 -35.79 -19.21 -7.49
CA ALA A 2 -35.89 -20.59 -7.06
C ALA A 2 -35.76 -21.53 -8.28
N ASP A 3 -35.32 -22.76 -8.03
CA ASP A 3 -34.96 -23.82 -8.99
C ASP A 3 -36.18 -24.41 -9.75
N ASP A 4 -37.33 -23.73 -9.73
CA ASP A 4 -38.63 -24.26 -10.19
C ASP A 4 -38.95 -24.00 -11.67
N ASP A 5 -38.10 -23.28 -12.42
CA ASP A 5 -38.37 -22.94 -13.83
C ASP A 5 -37.73 -23.92 -14.85
N ILE A 6 -37.07 -24.99 -14.39
CA ILE A 6 -36.54 -26.02 -15.29
C ILE A 6 -37.59 -27.12 -15.48
N LEU A 7 -38.43 -26.95 -16.51
CA LEU A 7 -39.32 -28.00 -17.02
C LEU A 7 -38.50 -29.15 -17.63
N TRP A 8 -38.17 -30.15 -16.82
CA TRP A 8 -37.61 -31.41 -17.31
C TRP A 8 -38.66 -32.18 -18.11
N MET A 9 -38.27 -32.63 -19.30
CA MET A 9 -39.13 -33.39 -20.20
C MET A 9 -39.28 -34.83 -19.69
N PRO A 10 -40.51 -35.34 -19.42
CA PRO A 10 -40.69 -36.73 -19.07
C PRO A 10 -40.48 -37.60 -20.31
N VAL A 11 -39.42 -38.41 -20.29
CA VAL A 11 -39.09 -39.35 -21.35
C VAL A 11 -39.90 -40.64 -21.09
N PRO A 12 -40.77 -41.08 -22.02
CA PRO A 12 -41.53 -42.32 -21.86
C PRO A 12 -40.58 -43.52 -21.69
N SER A 13 -40.86 -44.38 -20.70
CA SER A 13 -40.07 -45.58 -20.44
C SER A 13 -40.05 -46.49 -21.69
N GLY A 14 -38.86 -46.67 -22.27
CA GLY A 14 -38.63 -47.49 -23.47
C GLY A 14 -38.16 -46.73 -24.72
N SER A 15 -38.14 -45.39 -24.69
CA SER A 15 -37.69 -44.55 -25.82
C SER A 15 -36.17 -44.52 -26.05
N VAL A 16 -35.38 -45.07 -25.12
CA VAL A 16 -33.94 -45.30 -25.30
C VAL A 16 -33.68 -46.80 -25.18
N GLN A 17 -33.74 -47.51 -26.31
CA GLN A 17 -33.22 -48.88 -26.40
C GLN A 17 -31.75 -48.83 -26.80
N TYR A 18 -30.86 -49.15 -25.85
CA TYR A 18 -29.45 -49.36 -26.15
C TYR A 18 -29.30 -50.67 -26.95
N GLY A 19 -28.91 -50.57 -28.22
CA GLY A 19 -28.53 -51.74 -29.04
C GLY A 19 -29.39 -52.08 -30.26
N ALA A 20 -30.20 -51.16 -30.81
CA ALA A 20 -30.85 -51.41 -32.10
C ALA A 20 -29.85 -51.33 -33.28
N LEU A 21 -29.87 -52.33 -34.16
CA LEU A 21 -29.08 -52.40 -35.40
C LEU A 21 -29.50 -51.28 -36.36
N TYR A 22 -28.67 -50.24 -36.50
CA TYR A 22 -28.89 -49.17 -37.47
C TYR A 22 -28.57 -49.66 -38.90
N GLY A 23 -29.61 -49.78 -39.73
CA GLY A 23 -29.47 -49.96 -41.18
C GLY A 23 -29.07 -48.65 -41.87
N ALA A 24 -28.33 -48.76 -42.98
CA ALA A 24 -27.75 -47.62 -43.71
C ALA A 24 -28.79 -46.62 -44.29
N GLU A 25 -30.07 -46.98 -44.35
CA GLU A 25 -31.16 -46.11 -44.81
C GLU A 25 -31.82 -45.26 -43.71
N ALA A 26 -31.53 -45.52 -42.43
CA ALA A 26 -32.19 -44.86 -41.29
C ALA A 26 -31.92 -43.35 -41.18
N ALA A 27 -30.80 -42.87 -41.72
CA ALA A 27 -30.51 -41.43 -41.78
C ALA A 27 -31.36 -40.69 -42.83
N GLY A 28 -31.80 -41.40 -43.89
CA GLY A 28 -32.69 -40.87 -44.91
C GLY A 28 -34.12 -40.70 -44.40
N ASP A 29 -34.63 -41.68 -43.65
CA ASP A 29 -35.98 -41.65 -43.08
C ASP A 29 -36.14 -40.53 -42.04
N LEU A 30 -35.10 -40.26 -41.25
CA LEU A 30 -35.05 -39.14 -40.29
C LEU A 30 -35.10 -37.76 -40.98
N LEU A 31 -34.65 -37.65 -42.22
CA LEU A 31 -34.69 -36.40 -42.99
C LEU A 31 -36.06 -36.14 -43.64
N ILE A 32 -36.89 -37.18 -43.81
CA ILE A 32 -38.20 -37.10 -44.46
C ILE A 32 -39.35 -37.03 -43.43
N ASP A 33 -39.08 -37.33 -42.15
CA ASP A 33 -40.08 -37.23 -41.08
C ASP A 33 -40.45 -35.76 -40.78
N ALA A 34 -41.58 -35.33 -41.35
CA ALA A 34 -42.13 -34.00 -41.17
C ALA A 34 -42.47 -33.69 -39.71
N ALA A 35 -42.81 -34.69 -38.88
CA ALA A 35 -43.15 -34.46 -37.48
C ALA A 35 -41.89 -34.08 -36.67
N LEU A 36 -40.75 -34.71 -36.96
CA LEU A 36 -39.47 -34.41 -36.34
C LEU A 36 -38.98 -33.00 -36.71
N TRP A 37 -39.08 -32.61 -37.98
CA TRP A 37 -38.76 -31.26 -38.42
C TRP A 37 -39.65 -30.19 -37.78
N GLN A 38 -40.95 -30.44 -37.69
CA GLN A 38 -41.89 -29.53 -37.02
C GLN A 38 -41.54 -29.36 -35.52
N GLN A 39 -41.12 -30.44 -34.85
CA GLN A 39 -40.67 -30.37 -33.46
C GLN A 39 -39.35 -29.60 -33.30
N MET A 40 -38.38 -29.79 -34.20
CA MET A 40 -37.12 -29.03 -34.18
C MET A 40 -37.36 -27.54 -34.38
N VAL A 41 -38.21 -27.15 -35.34
CA VAL A 41 -38.55 -25.73 -35.58
C VAL A 41 -39.25 -25.13 -34.35
N ASN A 42 -40.20 -25.85 -33.74
CA ASN A 42 -40.88 -25.40 -32.53
C ASN A 42 -39.90 -25.23 -31.35
N GLN A 43 -38.91 -26.11 -31.21
CA GLN A 43 -37.87 -25.98 -30.19
C GLN A 43 -36.96 -24.77 -30.45
N GLN A 44 -36.55 -24.57 -31.69
CA GLN A 44 -35.72 -23.41 -32.07
C GLN A 44 -36.46 -22.09 -31.79
N TYR A 45 -37.76 -22.02 -32.09
CA TYR A 45 -38.57 -20.85 -31.79
C TYR A 45 -38.73 -20.59 -30.28
N ARG A 46 -38.91 -21.65 -29.49
CA ARG A 46 -38.94 -21.55 -28.01
C ARG A 46 -37.61 -21.09 -27.43
N LEU A 47 -36.50 -21.56 -27.99
CA LEU A 47 -35.16 -21.15 -27.57
C LEU A 47 -34.92 -19.67 -27.88
N LEU A 48 -35.22 -19.23 -29.10
CA LEU A 48 -35.09 -17.83 -29.53
C LEU A 48 -35.94 -16.90 -28.66
N SER A 49 -37.21 -17.24 -28.41
CA SER A 49 -38.09 -16.44 -27.55
C SER A 49 -37.72 -16.47 -26.05
N ALA A 50 -37.02 -17.51 -25.58
CA ALA A 50 -36.46 -17.52 -24.23
C ALA A 50 -35.23 -16.61 -24.12
N VAL A 51 -34.35 -16.62 -25.13
CA VAL A 51 -33.19 -15.72 -25.21
C VAL A 51 -33.65 -14.26 -25.28
N ASP A 52 -34.67 -13.96 -26.09
CA ASP A 52 -35.19 -12.60 -26.25
C ASP A 52 -35.75 -12.05 -24.92
N ARG A 53 -36.54 -12.85 -24.20
CA ARG A 53 -37.02 -12.50 -22.86
C ARG A 53 -35.91 -12.35 -21.83
N TRP A 54 -34.83 -13.12 -21.96
CA TRP A 54 -33.67 -13.00 -21.09
C TRP A 54 -32.90 -11.70 -21.35
N ILE A 55 -32.76 -11.30 -22.62
CA ILE A 55 -32.16 -10.01 -23.02
C ILE A 55 -33.00 -8.84 -22.48
N GLU A 56 -34.33 -8.86 -22.67
CA GLU A 56 -35.21 -7.84 -22.09
C GLU A 56 -35.07 -7.75 -20.56
N GLY A 57 -34.94 -8.88 -19.87
CA GLY A 57 -34.73 -8.93 -18.43
C GLY A 57 -33.41 -8.29 -17.99
N LEU A 58 -32.34 -8.49 -18.77
CA LEU A 58 -31.04 -7.86 -18.53
C LEU A 58 -31.07 -6.35 -18.76
N GLU A 59 -31.77 -5.90 -19.79
CA GLU A 59 -31.94 -4.47 -20.09
C GLU A 59 -32.73 -3.75 -18.99
N ARG A 60 -33.88 -4.30 -18.58
CA ARG A 60 -34.66 -3.74 -17.44
C ARG A 60 -33.84 -3.70 -16.16
N ALA A 61 -33.08 -4.75 -15.86
CA ALA A 61 -32.20 -4.78 -14.69
C ALA A 61 -31.02 -3.78 -14.77
N HIS A 62 -30.62 -3.37 -15.98
CA HIS A 62 -29.63 -2.31 -16.18
C HIS A 62 -30.26 -0.93 -15.97
N GLU A 63 -31.44 -0.68 -16.55
CA GLU A 63 -32.22 0.55 -16.35
C GLU A 63 -32.54 0.77 -14.86
N ASP A 64 -33.01 -0.26 -14.16
CA ASP A 64 -33.31 -0.20 -12.72
C ASP A 64 -32.07 0.13 -11.88
N ARG A 65 -30.90 -0.45 -12.21
CA ARG A 65 -29.63 -0.12 -11.53
C ARG A 65 -29.19 1.32 -11.80
N THR A 66 -29.44 1.81 -13.01
CA THR A 66 -29.10 3.18 -13.40
C THR A 66 -30.01 4.18 -12.69
N ALA A 67 -31.31 3.92 -12.66
CA ALA A 67 -32.29 4.71 -11.93
C ALA A 67 -32.04 4.69 -10.40
N ALA A 68 -31.72 3.52 -9.83
CA ALA A 68 -31.34 3.40 -8.42
C ALA A 68 -30.03 4.16 -8.13
N GLY A 69 -29.07 4.16 -9.06
CA GLY A 69 -27.84 4.93 -8.98
C GLY A 69 -28.08 6.45 -8.97
N ILE A 70 -28.96 6.94 -9.85
CA ILE A 70 -29.37 8.35 -9.89
C ILE A 70 -30.06 8.75 -8.58
N LYS A 71 -31.02 7.95 -8.11
CA LYS A 71 -31.74 8.20 -6.85
C LYS A 71 -30.82 8.15 -5.62
N ALA A 72 -29.83 7.27 -5.61
CA ALA A 72 -28.80 7.23 -4.57
C ALA A 72 -27.90 8.46 -4.62
N GLY A 73 -27.53 8.93 -5.82
CA GLY A 73 -26.78 10.16 -6.03
C GLY A 73 -27.54 11.39 -5.54
N GLU A 74 -28.83 11.50 -5.85
CA GLU A 74 -29.71 12.57 -5.36
C GLU A 74 -29.86 12.54 -3.83
N ALA A 75 -29.99 11.35 -3.22
CA ALA A 75 -30.06 11.21 -1.77
C ALA A 75 -28.75 11.60 -1.07
N VAL A 76 -27.59 11.32 -1.69
CA VAL A 76 -26.28 11.79 -1.21
C VAL A 76 -26.18 13.30 -1.34
N ARG A 77 -26.63 13.88 -2.45
CA ARG A 77 -26.67 15.33 -2.68
C ARG A 77 -27.59 16.04 -1.66
N ALA A 78 -28.79 15.53 -1.43
CA ALA A 78 -29.71 16.08 -0.43
C ALA A 78 -29.13 16.01 1.00
N ARG A 79 -28.38 14.94 1.34
CA ARG A 79 -27.65 14.85 2.60
C ARG A 79 -26.47 15.82 2.67
N ALA A 80 -25.77 16.05 1.56
CA ALA A 80 -24.70 17.04 1.48
C ALA A 80 -25.27 18.46 1.63
N ASP A 81 -26.39 18.76 0.99
CA ASP A 81 -27.10 20.05 1.11
C ASP A 81 -27.63 20.27 2.52
N GLN A 82 -28.17 19.24 3.18
CA GLN A 82 -28.55 19.33 4.60
C GLN A 82 -27.34 19.53 5.52
N ALA A 83 -26.21 18.88 5.25
CA ALA A 83 -24.97 19.10 6.00
C ALA A 83 -24.42 20.52 5.77
N LEU A 84 -24.56 21.06 4.56
CA LEU A 84 -24.18 22.43 4.22
C LEU A 84 -25.11 23.45 4.92
N LEU A 85 -26.43 23.24 4.90
CA LEU A 85 -27.40 24.09 5.59
C LEU A 85 -27.21 24.05 7.11
N ALA A 86 -26.85 22.88 7.68
CA ALA A 86 -26.48 22.76 9.09
C ALA A 86 -25.18 23.53 9.44
N SER A 87 -24.31 23.77 8.45
CA SER A 87 -23.10 24.57 8.61
C SER A 87 -23.35 26.08 8.46
N ILE A 88 -24.32 26.48 7.62
CA ILE A 88 -24.72 27.88 7.37
C ILE A 88 -25.61 28.43 8.51
N GLY A 89 -26.31 27.57 9.24
CA GLY A 89 -27.17 27.95 10.38
C GLY A 89 -26.45 28.35 11.67
N ARG A 90 -25.11 28.35 11.71
CA ARG A 90 -24.37 28.90 12.85
C ARG A 90 -24.09 30.38 12.59
N PRO A 91 -24.54 31.32 13.45
CA PRO A 91 -24.20 32.72 13.26
C PRO A 91 -22.68 32.91 13.37
N GLU A 92 -22.09 33.44 12.30
CA GLU A 92 -20.72 33.95 12.24
C GLU A 92 -20.53 35.03 13.33
N ARG A 93 -20.00 34.60 14.47
CA ARG A 93 -19.44 35.47 15.49
C ARG A 93 -18.07 34.96 15.89
N ALA A 94 -17.13 35.02 14.96
CA ALA A 94 -15.70 35.07 15.24
C ALA A 94 -15.01 35.68 14.02
N GLY A 95 -14.29 36.80 14.20
CA GLY A 95 -13.48 37.34 13.10
C GLY A 95 -13.19 38.84 13.06
N ARG A 96 -13.46 39.61 14.12
CA ARG A 96 -12.78 40.91 14.33
C ARG A 96 -12.52 41.10 15.83
N ALA A 97 -11.51 40.40 16.36
CA ALA A 97 -10.86 40.75 17.62
C ALA A 97 -9.47 40.10 17.75
N SER A 98 -8.49 40.96 18.05
CA SER A 98 -7.19 40.70 18.70
C SER A 98 -6.14 39.82 18.02
N ALA A 99 -5.16 40.48 17.37
CA ALA A 99 -3.85 39.94 16.98
C ALA A 99 -2.90 39.64 18.18
N GLY A 100 -3.43 39.20 19.32
CA GLY A 100 -2.67 38.96 20.55
C GLY A 100 -3.00 37.66 21.31
N ALA A 101 -4.00 36.89 20.85
CA ALA A 101 -4.47 35.67 21.53
C ALA A 101 -4.04 34.35 20.84
N ASP A 102 -3.67 34.37 19.55
CA ASP A 102 -3.40 33.16 18.76
C ASP A 102 -2.17 32.37 19.22
N GLY A 103 -1.17 33.03 19.82
CA GLY A 103 0.04 32.35 20.28
C GLY A 103 -0.20 31.35 21.43
N ALA A 104 -1.19 31.60 22.30
CA ALA A 104 -1.48 30.75 23.43
C ALA A 104 -2.24 29.46 23.05
N ASP A 105 -3.09 29.53 22.02
CA ASP A 105 -3.88 28.38 21.54
C ASP A 105 -3.05 27.45 20.64
N ASP A 106 -2.11 28.01 19.87
CA ASP A 106 -1.10 27.24 19.13
C ASP A 106 -0.14 26.49 20.07
N ASP A 107 0.28 27.12 21.17
CA ASP A 107 1.09 26.47 22.20
C ASP A 107 0.32 25.35 22.92
N ALA A 108 -0.97 25.56 23.21
CA ALA A 108 -1.83 24.53 23.79
C ALA A 108 -2.02 23.33 22.83
N THR A 109 -2.24 23.61 21.54
CA THR A 109 -2.36 22.59 20.50
C THR A 109 -1.08 21.81 20.32
N PHE A 110 0.08 22.47 20.33
CA PHE A 110 1.38 21.81 20.28
C PHE A 110 1.62 20.92 21.50
N ALA A 111 1.25 21.36 22.70
CA ALA A 111 1.35 20.56 23.91
C ALA A 111 0.48 19.29 23.85
N VAL A 112 -0.74 19.37 23.29
CA VAL A 112 -1.61 18.21 23.04
C VAL A 112 -0.98 17.28 22.02
N CYS A 113 -0.54 17.83 20.88
CA CYS A 113 0.10 17.06 19.82
C CYS A 113 1.34 16.33 20.34
N ARG A 114 2.16 16.99 21.17
CA ARG A 114 3.35 16.39 21.80
C ARG A 114 2.99 15.20 22.68
N ARG A 115 1.93 15.28 23.50
CA ARG A 115 1.47 14.15 24.31
C ARG A 115 0.96 12.97 23.47
N VAL A 116 0.22 13.26 22.40
CA VAL A 116 -0.26 12.23 21.47
C VAL A 116 0.91 11.60 20.70
N ALA A 117 1.87 12.40 20.26
CA ALA A 117 3.09 11.96 19.59
C ALA A 117 3.97 11.11 20.52
N GLU A 118 4.18 11.51 21.78
CA GLU A 118 4.90 10.72 22.80
C GLU A 118 4.25 9.35 22.99
N ALA A 119 2.91 9.31 23.10
CA ALA A 119 2.16 8.06 23.22
C ALA A 119 2.27 7.18 21.96
N ALA A 120 2.40 7.79 20.77
CA ALA A 120 2.63 7.12 19.51
C ALA A 120 4.12 6.78 19.25
N GLY A 121 5.06 7.25 20.09
CA GLY A 121 6.50 7.08 19.91
C GLY A 121 7.08 7.90 18.76
N ILE A 122 6.54 9.10 18.56
CA ILE A 122 6.89 10.08 17.53
C ILE A 122 7.55 11.29 18.19
N THR A 123 8.62 11.79 17.59
CA THR A 123 9.29 13.04 17.98
C THR A 123 8.75 14.17 17.12
N LEU A 124 8.10 15.16 17.74
CA LEU A 124 7.69 16.39 17.05
C LEU A 124 8.85 17.37 16.99
N THR A 125 8.90 18.14 15.91
CA THR A 125 9.75 19.32 15.80
C THR A 125 8.91 20.53 16.18
N GLU A 126 9.47 21.47 16.93
CA GLU A 126 8.77 22.71 17.25
C GLU A 126 8.48 23.50 15.96
N PRO A 127 7.24 23.97 15.77
CA PRO A 127 6.91 24.78 14.61
C PRO A 127 7.74 26.08 14.64
N PRO A 128 8.25 26.57 13.48
CA PRO A 128 8.93 27.84 13.43
C PRO A 128 7.97 28.97 13.85
N LYS A 129 8.42 29.84 14.76
CA LYS A 129 7.64 30.97 15.33
C LYS A 129 7.24 32.04 14.32
N SER A 130 7.77 31.99 13.10
CA SER A 130 7.59 33.00 12.06
C SER A 130 7.54 32.33 10.68
N GLY A 131 6.34 32.20 10.14
CA GLY A 131 6.06 31.82 8.76
C GLY A 131 4.66 32.32 8.41
N PRO A 132 4.35 32.60 7.13
CA PRO A 132 3.01 32.99 6.74
C PRO A 132 2.04 31.89 7.18
N VAL A 133 1.12 32.25 8.07
CA VAL A 133 0.07 31.34 8.54
C VAL A 133 -0.84 31.09 7.34
N ASN A 134 -0.80 29.89 6.78
CA ASN A 134 -1.87 29.48 5.88
C ASN A 134 -3.06 29.13 6.77
N ASP A 135 -3.96 30.09 6.98
CA ASP A 135 -5.15 29.97 7.84
C ASP A 135 -6.06 28.78 7.48
N ARG A 136 -5.86 28.18 6.30
CA ARG A 136 -6.63 27.04 5.78
C ARG A 136 -6.19 25.68 6.30
N VAL A 137 -4.97 25.58 6.83
CA VAL A 137 -4.42 24.32 7.32
C VAL A 137 -4.61 24.27 8.83
N SER A 138 -5.26 23.20 9.32
CA SER A 138 -5.50 23.07 10.77
C SER A 138 -4.19 23.16 11.56
N PRO A 139 -4.17 23.76 12.76
CA PRO A 139 -2.95 23.88 13.57
C PRO A 139 -2.24 22.54 13.78
N VAL A 140 -3.01 21.47 13.97
CA VAL A 140 -2.52 20.08 14.07
C VAL A 140 -1.80 19.61 12.80
N GLU A 141 -2.35 19.92 11.62
CA GLU A 141 -1.77 19.53 10.33
C GLU A 141 -0.52 20.36 9.98
N ARG A 142 -0.45 21.63 10.40
CA ARG A 142 0.78 22.44 10.30
C ARG A 142 1.91 21.83 11.13
N ILE A 143 1.63 21.47 12.38
CA ILE A 143 2.60 20.80 13.27
C ILE A 143 3.06 19.47 12.67
N ALA A 144 2.13 18.68 12.14
CA ALA A 144 2.45 17.41 11.50
C ALA A 144 3.29 17.59 10.23
N THR A 145 2.96 18.58 9.39
CA THR A 145 3.74 18.91 8.18
C THR A 145 5.15 19.37 8.51
N GLY A 146 5.31 20.27 9.49
CA GLY A 146 6.62 20.72 9.96
C GLY A 146 7.45 19.60 10.59
N SER A 147 6.77 18.65 11.25
CA SER A 147 7.40 17.45 11.83
C SER A 147 7.50 16.27 10.85
N ARG A 148 7.04 16.42 9.60
CA ARG A 148 7.03 15.40 8.52
C ARG A 148 6.34 14.10 8.90
N ILE A 149 5.18 14.24 9.51
CA ILE A 149 4.33 13.14 9.96
C ILE A 149 3.04 13.16 9.15
N ARG A 150 2.56 11.98 8.76
CA ARG A 150 1.25 11.85 8.10
C ARG A 150 0.14 11.80 9.14
N THR A 151 -0.96 12.44 8.82
CA THR A 151 -2.15 12.49 9.65
C THR A 151 -3.34 11.84 8.96
N ARG A 152 -4.31 11.38 9.75
CA ARG A 152 -5.61 10.94 9.25
C ARG A 152 -6.72 11.49 10.11
N ALA A 153 -7.74 12.05 9.48
CA ALA A 153 -8.99 12.39 10.15
C ALA A 153 -9.77 11.11 10.51
N VAL A 154 -10.19 11.01 11.76
CA VAL A 154 -10.95 9.89 12.29
C VAL A 154 -12.30 10.42 12.76
N ARG A 155 -13.39 9.81 12.28
CA ARG A 155 -14.73 10.14 12.75
C ARG A 155 -15.03 9.40 14.05
N LEU A 156 -15.32 10.15 15.10
CA LEU A 156 -15.72 9.64 16.40
C LEU A 156 -17.23 9.37 16.39
N ALA A 157 -17.63 8.16 15.98
CA ALA A 157 -19.03 7.75 15.88
C ALA A 157 -19.32 6.49 16.71
N GLY A 158 -20.56 6.38 17.21
CA GLY A 158 -20.98 5.25 18.04
C GLY A 158 -20.12 5.13 19.31
N ARG A 159 -19.82 3.89 19.72
CA ARG A 159 -19.06 3.60 20.96
C ARG A 159 -17.53 3.60 20.74
N TRP A 160 -17.01 4.59 20.02
CA TRP A 160 -15.58 4.68 19.68
C TRP A 160 -14.66 4.63 20.91
N TRP A 161 -15.11 5.15 22.05
CA TRP A 161 -14.34 5.17 23.30
C TRP A 161 -14.06 3.77 23.88
N ARG A 162 -14.69 2.72 23.34
CA ARG A 162 -14.50 1.30 23.72
C ARG A 162 -13.63 0.51 22.73
N THR A 163 -13.13 1.14 21.67
CA THR A 163 -12.35 0.45 20.63
C THR A 163 -10.99 1.12 20.47
N ASN A 164 -9.90 0.39 20.69
CA ASN A 164 -8.56 0.95 20.54
C ASN A 164 -8.21 1.16 19.06
N THR A 165 -7.97 2.41 18.68
CA THR A 165 -7.54 2.81 17.33
C THR A 165 -6.19 3.52 17.36
N GLY A 166 -5.60 3.70 18.55
CA GLY A 166 -4.36 4.43 18.77
C GLY A 166 -4.59 5.81 19.40
N PRO A 167 -3.51 6.56 19.69
CA PRO A 167 -3.58 7.92 20.21
C PRO A 167 -4.25 8.90 19.22
N LEU A 168 -5.13 9.77 19.70
CA LEU A 168 -5.85 10.74 18.88
C LEU A 168 -5.74 12.16 19.47
N VAL A 169 -5.69 13.16 18.60
CA VAL A 169 -5.92 14.57 18.92
C VAL A 169 -7.39 14.86 18.68
N GLY A 170 -8.14 15.25 19.71
CA GLY A 170 -9.52 15.70 19.61
C GLY A 170 -9.67 17.17 20.00
N HIS A 171 -10.87 17.70 19.86
CA HIS A 171 -11.25 19.02 20.36
C HIS A 171 -12.57 18.93 21.13
N TRP A 172 -12.75 19.80 22.12
CA TRP A 172 -14.01 19.93 22.85
C TRP A 172 -15.02 20.75 22.04
N ALA A 173 -16.24 20.26 21.87
CA ALA A 173 -17.24 20.87 20.99
C ALA A 173 -17.71 22.27 21.44
N LYS A 174 -17.65 22.57 22.75
CA LYS A 174 -18.09 23.86 23.32
C LYS A 174 -17.01 24.94 23.31
N SER A 175 -15.75 24.57 23.53
CA SER A 175 -14.64 25.52 23.67
C SER A 175 -13.65 25.50 22.50
N GLY A 176 -13.71 24.50 21.61
CA GLY A 176 -12.71 24.28 20.58
C GLY A 176 -11.35 23.82 21.12
N ALA A 177 -11.18 23.75 22.44
CA ALA A 177 -9.87 23.49 23.04
C ALA A 177 -9.35 22.09 22.67
N PRO A 178 -8.06 21.96 22.31
CA PRO A 178 -7.48 20.68 21.93
C PRO A 178 -7.34 19.74 23.14
N VAL A 179 -7.47 18.43 22.91
CA VAL A 179 -7.37 17.41 23.95
C VAL A 179 -6.69 16.14 23.42
N ALA A 180 -5.82 15.55 24.26
CA ALA A 180 -5.16 14.29 23.93
C ALA A 180 -6.04 13.11 24.36
N LEU A 181 -6.50 12.30 23.41
CA LEU A 181 -7.28 11.09 23.67
C LEU A 181 -6.34 9.88 23.66
N LEU A 182 -6.12 9.29 24.83
CA LEU A 182 -5.16 8.18 25.01
C LEU A 182 -5.86 6.92 25.50
N TRP A 183 -5.56 5.77 24.86
CA TRP A 183 -6.12 4.48 25.26
C TRP A 183 -5.45 3.92 26.52
N ARG A 184 -6.25 3.67 27.58
CA ARG A 184 -5.79 2.99 28.79
C ARG A 184 -6.86 2.07 29.38
N ARG A 185 -6.45 0.87 29.80
CA ARG A 185 -7.28 -0.11 30.53
C ARG A 185 -8.69 -0.30 29.91
N GLY A 186 -8.76 -0.44 28.59
CA GLY A 186 -10.01 -0.75 27.89
C GLY A 186 -10.93 0.43 27.53
N ARG A 187 -10.51 1.69 27.76
CA ARG A 187 -11.22 2.89 27.28
C ARG A 187 -10.25 4.02 26.94
N TYR A 188 -10.74 5.07 26.28
CA TYR A 188 -10.00 6.33 26.14
C TYR A 188 -10.09 7.20 27.38
N GLU A 189 -8.99 7.90 27.66
CA GLU A 189 -8.87 9.00 28.62
C GLU A 189 -8.56 10.28 27.85
N ALA A 190 -9.32 11.35 28.09
CA ALA A 190 -8.99 12.70 27.69
C ALA A 190 -7.96 13.28 28.67
N VAL A 191 -6.83 13.73 28.15
CA VAL A 191 -5.73 14.30 28.92
C VAL A 191 -5.54 15.74 28.50
N ASN A 192 -5.69 16.66 29.45
CA ASN A 192 -5.32 18.05 29.25
C ASN A 192 -3.81 18.21 29.55
N PRO A 193 -2.99 18.67 28.61
CA PRO A 193 -1.54 18.76 28.80
C PRO A 193 -1.11 19.88 29.77
N ALA A 194 -1.91 20.92 29.96
CA ALA A 194 -1.60 22.05 30.86
C ALA A 194 -1.87 21.69 32.33
N SER A 195 -3.01 21.06 32.61
CA SER A 195 -3.40 20.67 33.99
C SER A 195 -2.99 19.25 34.38
N GLY A 196 -2.64 18.40 33.40
CA GLY A 196 -2.38 16.97 33.61
C GLY A 196 -3.62 16.15 33.98
N LEU A 197 -4.79 16.79 34.03
CA LEU A 197 -6.06 16.18 34.41
C LEU A 197 -6.48 15.12 33.38
N ARG A 198 -6.91 13.96 33.87
CA ARG A 198 -7.33 12.83 33.04
C ARG A 198 -8.81 12.51 33.29
N ILE A 199 -9.61 12.58 32.24
CA ILE A 199 -11.03 12.28 32.28
C ILE A 199 -11.27 11.02 31.49
N ARG A 200 -11.88 10.01 32.13
CA ARG A 200 -12.22 8.76 31.43
C ARG A 200 -13.46 9.00 30.58
N ILE A 201 -13.38 8.70 29.28
CA ILE A 201 -14.47 8.97 28.35
C ILE A 201 -15.58 7.93 28.52
N GLY A 202 -16.76 8.41 28.91
CA GLY A 202 -18.03 7.71 28.87
C GLY A 202 -18.88 8.17 27.69
N GLU A 203 -20.16 7.82 27.71
CA GLU A 203 -21.13 8.21 26.68
C GLU A 203 -21.37 9.73 26.71
N ASN A 204 -21.66 10.29 27.88
CA ASN A 204 -21.90 11.73 28.06
C ASN A 204 -20.68 12.59 27.66
N GLN A 205 -19.47 12.18 28.05
CA GLN A 205 -18.25 12.93 27.69
C GLN A 205 -17.89 12.79 26.21
N ALA A 206 -18.34 11.72 25.54
CA ALA A 206 -18.08 11.55 24.12
C ALA A 206 -18.93 12.50 23.26
N GLU A 207 -20.12 12.90 23.74
CA GLU A 207 -20.97 13.91 23.08
C GLU A 207 -20.43 15.34 23.24
N GLU A 208 -19.61 15.58 24.27
CA GLU A 208 -18.94 16.87 24.49
C GLU A 208 -17.71 17.08 23.59
N LEU A 209 -17.26 16.03 22.90
CA LEU A 209 -16.15 16.09 21.95
C LEU A 209 -16.67 16.32 20.54
N GLU A 210 -15.85 16.98 19.72
CA GLU A 210 -16.14 17.07 18.30
C GLU A 210 -16.16 15.67 17.65
N PRO A 211 -17.04 15.44 16.65
CA PRO A 211 -17.14 14.15 15.97
C PRO A 211 -15.93 13.82 15.08
N ARG A 212 -14.91 14.68 15.05
CA ARG A 212 -13.70 14.55 14.24
C ARG A 212 -12.47 14.64 15.14
N ALA A 213 -11.58 13.66 15.01
CA ALA A 213 -10.27 13.63 15.64
C ALA A 213 -9.17 13.42 14.59
N VAL A 214 -7.92 13.61 14.98
CA VAL A 214 -6.75 13.43 14.12
C VAL A 214 -5.83 12.38 14.72
N MET A 215 -5.44 11.39 13.92
CA MET A 215 -4.46 10.36 14.27
C MET A 215 -3.12 10.66 13.59
N PHE A 216 -2.01 10.40 14.30
CA PHE A 216 -0.66 10.49 13.75
C PHE A 216 -0.13 9.11 13.36
N TYR A 217 0.47 9.01 12.16
CA TYR A 217 1.19 7.83 11.74
C TYR A 217 2.67 7.97 12.03
N ARG A 218 3.24 6.98 12.70
CA ARG A 218 4.66 6.99 13.05
C ARG A 218 5.51 6.73 11.80
N PRO A 219 6.37 7.67 11.37
CA PRO A 219 7.23 7.47 10.21
C PRO A 219 8.39 6.51 10.52
N LEU A 220 8.95 5.89 9.48
CA LEU A 220 10.22 5.18 9.60
C LEU A 220 11.38 6.17 9.81
N PRO A 221 12.48 5.75 10.48
CA PRO A 221 13.68 6.57 10.58
C PRO A 221 14.20 7.02 9.21
N GLU A 222 14.80 8.21 9.14
CA GLU A 222 15.35 8.72 7.86
C GLU A 222 16.59 7.94 7.41
N ARG A 223 17.29 7.27 8.33
CA ARG A 223 18.46 6.41 8.08
C ARG A 223 18.06 5.07 7.44
N PRO A 224 19.00 4.38 6.76
CA PRO A 224 18.79 3.02 6.27
C PRO A 224 18.27 2.11 7.39
N VAL A 225 17.18 1.40 7.13
CA VAL A 225 16.48 0.63 8.15
C VAL A 225 16.87 -0.84 8.05
N THR A 226 17.56 -1.36 9.06
CA THR A 226 17.88 -2.79 9.15
C THR A 226 16.69 -3.62 9.67
N ALA A 227 16.68 -4.92 9.38
CA ALA A 227 15.65 -5.85 9.87
C ALA A 227 15.48 -5.80 11.40
N TRP A 228 16.56 -5.63 12.16
CA TRP A 228 16.52 -5.46 13.62
C TRP A 228 15.84 -4.15 14.05
N LEU A 229 16.10 -3.07 13.33
CA LEU A 229 15.47 -1.78 13.61
C LEU A 229 13.96 -1.83 13.31
N LEU A 230 13.55 -2.52 12.24
CA LEU A 230 12.15 -2.79 11.92
C LEU A 230 11.47 -3.64 13.00
N LEU A 231 12.16 -4.68 13.50
CA LEU A 231 11.67 -5.49 14.61
C LEU A 231 11.42 -4.64 15.85
N ARG A 232 12.42 -3.87 16.27
CA ARG A 232 12.32 -2.97 17.43
C ARG A 232 11.25 -1.90 17.23
N PHE A 233 11.09 -1.40 16.01
CA PHE A 233 10.05 -0.44 15.65
C PHE A 233 8.65 -1.04 15.88
N SER A 234 8.46 -2.31 15.47
CA SER A 234 7.17 -3.02 15.49
C SER A 234 6.80 -3.59 16.86
N LEU A 235 7.77 -3.98 17.68
CA LEU A 235 7.55 -4.50 19.04
C LEU A 235 7.35 -3.40 20.10
N ARG A 236 7.43 -2.13 19.72
CA ARG A 236 7.26 -1.03 20.68
C ARG A 236 5.80 -0.96 21.15
N GLY A 237 5.59 -1.07 22.45
CA GLY A 237 4.24 -1.05 23.05
C GLY A 237 3.54 -2.41 23.11
N THR A 238 4.18 -3.50 22.67
CA THR A 238 3.64 -4.87 22.72
C THR A 238 4.24 -5.72 23.85
N ALA A 239 5.05 -5.11 24.74
CA ALA A 239 5.61 -5.74 25.92
C ALA A 239 4.61 -6.57 26.76
N PRO A 240 3.37 -6.12 27.06
CA PRO A 240 2.42 -6.95 27.80
C PRO A 240 1.99 -8.19 27.01
N ASP A 241 1.83 -8.07 25.69
CA ASP A 241 1.45 -9.17 24.80
C ASP A 241 2.58 -10.20 24.71
N VAL A 242 3.83 -9.75 24.54
CA VAL A 242 5.03 -10.61 24.58
C VAL A 242 5.16 -11.32 25.93
N ARG A 243 4.89 -10.63 27.04
CA ARG A 243 4.87 -11.23 28.38
C ARG A 243 3.77 -12.29 28.51
N HIS A 244 2.57 -12.04 28.02
CA HIS A 244 1.49 -13.03 28.05
C HIS A 244 1.82 -14.26 27.19
N LEU A 245 2.47 -14.07 26.04
CA LEU A 245 2.97 -15.19 25.22
C LEU A 245 4.03 -16.00 25.96
N ALA A 246 4.98 -15.34 26.64
CA ALA A 246 6.00 -16.03 27.42
C ALA A 246 5.40 -16.82 28.61
N ILE A 247 4.51 -16.20 29.38
CA ILE A 247 3.83 -16.86 30.52
C ILE A 247 2.95 -18.00 30.02
N GLY A 248 2.15 -17.77 28.97
CA GLY A 248 1.32 -18.80 28.37
C GLY A 248 2.17 -19.97 27.89
N GLY A 249 3.28 -19.69 27.22
CA GLY A 249 4.23 -20.72 26.77
C GLY A 249 4.77 -21.56 27.92
N LEU A 250 5.21 -20.93 29.02
CA LEU A 250 5.68 -21.65 30.22
C LEU A 250 4.60 -22.55 30.83
N VAL A 251 3.35 -22.09 30.89
CA VAL A 251 2.23 -22.90 31.40
C VAL A 251 1.95 -24.07 30.47
N THR A 252 1.94 -23.86 29.16
CA THR A 252 1.77 -24.94 28.17
C THR A 252 2.89 -25.98 28.29
N VAL A 253 4.12 -25.55 28.57
CA VAL A 253 5.26 -26.45 28.80
C VAL A 253 5.03 -27.28 30.06
N ALA A 254 4.72 -26.64 31.20
CA ALA A 254 4.49 -27.34 32.45
C ALA A 254 3.34 -28.37 32.36
N LEU A 255 2.24 -28.01 31.71
CA LEU A 255 1.11 -28.93 31.49
C LEU A 255 1.44 -30.01 30.45
N GLY A 256 2.29 -29.69 29.46
CA GLY A 256 2.75 -30.62 28.44
C GLY A 256 3.59 -31.77 29.00
N ALA A 257 4.40 -31.53 30.05
CA ALA A 257 5.15 -32.58 30.76
C ALA A 257 4.24 -33.60 31.48
N LEU A 258 3.03 -33.19 31.85
CA LEU A 258 2.12 -34.05 32.60
C LEU A 258 1.67 -35.25 31.77
N VAL A 259 1.56 -35.11 30.44
CA VAL A 259 1.12 -36.20 29.55
C VAL A 259 2.12 -37.36 29.53
N PRO A 260 3.42 -37.18 29.17
CA PRO A 260 4.40 -38.26 29.22
C PRO A 260 4.50 -38.94 30.59
N ILE A 261 4.50 -38.14 31.68
CA ILE A 261 4.64 -38.66 33.05
C ILE A 261 3.40 -39.47 33.46
N ALA A 262 2.20 -38.94 33.18
CA ALA A 262 0.94 -39.62 33.48
C ALA A 262 0.82 -40.95 32.73
N THR A 263 1.17 -40.98 31.44
CA THR A 263 1.13 -42.22 30.65
C THR A 263 2.02 -43.31 31.24
N GLY A 264 3.25 -42.98 31.67
CA GLY A 264 4.15 -43.96 32.27
C GLY A 264 3.72 -44.44 33.65
N GLN A 265 3.21 -43.54 34.50
CA GLN A 265 2.71 -43.90 35.83
C GLN A 265 1.44 -44.78 35.76
N VAL A 266 0.48 -44.41 34.89
CA VAL A 266 -0.77 -45.17 34.74
C VAL A 266 -0.49 -46.57 34.20
N LEU A 267 0.27 -46.69 33.11
CA LEU A 267 0.50 -47.99 32.46
C LEU A 267 1.57 -48.83 33.16
N GLY A 268 2.54 -48.21 33.83
CA GLY A 268 3.66 -48.89 34.47
C GLY A 268 3.44 -49.29 35.93
N VAL A 269 2.63 -48.53 36.67
CA VAL A 269 2.43 -48.75 38.11
C VAL A 269 0.96 -49.04 38.40
N TYR A 270 0.04 -48.13 38.07
CA TYR A 270 -1.36 -48.21 38.54
C TYR A 270 -2.20 -49.29 37.87
N VAL A 271 -1.99 -49.55 36.58
CA VAL A 271 -2.68 -50.62 35.85
C VAL A 271 -2.24 -52.01 36.34
N PRO A 272 -0.92 -52.31 36.45
CA PRO A 272 -0.44 -53.57 37.02
C PRO A 272 -0.88 -53.81 38.48
N THR A 273 -0.93 -52.76 39.33
CA THR A 273 -1.37 -52.88 40.73
C THR A 273 -2.90 -52.83 40.91
N ALA A 274 -3.66 -52.73 39.81
CA ALA A 274 -5.12 -52.62 39.80
C ALA A 274 -5.68 -51.46 40.65
N GLU A 275 -4.93 -50.36 40.79
CA GLU A 275 -5.33 -49.19 41.57
C GLU A 275 -6.32 -48.29 40.81
N LYS A 276 -7.57 -48.76 40.71
CA LYS A 276 -8.65 -48.08 39.97
C LYS A 276 -8.87 -46.62 40.38
N SER A 277 -8.68 -46.29 41.66
CA SER A 277 -8.86 -44.92 42.16
C SER A 277 -7.80 -43.96 41.60
N LEU A 278 -6.51 -44.33 41.64
CA LEU A 278 -5.43 -43.49 41.11
C LEU A 278 -5.49 -43.34 39.59
N ILE A 279 -5.91 -44.39 38.87
CA ILE A 279 -6.13 -44.30 37.41
C ILE A 279 -7.18 -43.23 37.08
N VAL A 280 -8.32 -43.23 37.79
CA VAL A 280 -9.38 -42.23 37.59
C VAL A 280 -8.90 -40.83 37.95
N GLN A 281 -8.15 -40.66 39.04
CA GLN A 281 -7.62 -39.36 39.45
C GLN A 281 -6.62 -38.79 38.42
N VAL A 282 -5.70 -39.62 37.92
CA VAL A 282 -4.71 -39.18 36.91
C VAL A 282 -5.37 -38.91 35.57
N ALA A 283 -6.33 -39.73 35.15
CA ALA A 283 -7.11 -39.49 33.93
C ALA A 283 -7.87 -38.15 34.01
N LEU A 284 -8.48 -37.86 35.17
CA LEU A 284 -9.14 -36.57 35.42
C LEU A 284 -8.14 -35.41 35.41
N ALA A 285 -6.96 -35.57 36.03
CA ALA A 285 -5.90 -34.57 35.99
C ALA A 285 -5.40 -34.28 34.57
N VAL A 286 -5.20 -35.30 33.74
CA VAL A 286 -4.83 -35.15 32.31
C VAL A 286 -5.93 -34.44 31.53
N MET A 287 -7.20 -34.77 31.78
CA MET A 287 -8.34 -34.11 31.13
C MET A 287 -8.43 -32.63 31.50
N ILE A 288 -8.31 -32.30 32.79
CA ILE A 288 -8.28 -30.92 33.29
C ILE A 288 -7.09 -30.17 32.69
N ALA A 289 -5.89 -30.77 32.71
CA ALA A 289 -4.69 -30.20 32.10
C ALA A 289 -4.87 -29.94 30.60
N GLY A 290 -5.56 -30.83 29.89
CA GLY A 290 -5.92 -30.65 28.48
C GLY A 290 -6.84 -29.45 28.25
N ILE A 291 -7.89 -29.28 29.07
CA ILE A 291 -8.81 -28.13 28.99
C ILE A 291 -8.06 -26.82 29.30
N VAL A 292 -7.24 -26.81 30.36
CA VAL A 292 -6.44 -25.65 30.73
C VAL A 292 -5.44 -25.31 29.62
N SER A 293 -4.74 -26.31 29.09
CA SER A 293 -3.80 -26.13 27.97
C SER A 293 -4.50 -25.54 26.73
N ALA A 294 -5.68 -26.05 26.38
CA ALA A 294 -6.48 -25.52 25.28
C ALA A 294 -6.89 -24.05 25.50
N ALA A 295 -7.29 -23.68 26.73
CA ALA A 295 -7.60 -22.30 27.07
C ALA A 295 -6.39 -21.37 26.94
N PHE A 296 -5.19 -21.82 27.37
CA PHE A 296 -3.95 -21.07 27.20
C PHE A 296 -3.51 -20.99 25.73
N MET A 297 -3.68 -22.05 24.94
CA MET A 297 -3.43 -22.02 23.49
C MET A 297 -4.35 -21.02 22.79
N LEU A 298 -5.64 -20.98 23.16
CA LEU A 298 -6.57 -19.98 22.64
C LEU A 298 -6.13 -18.55 23.01
N LEU A 299 -5.73 -18.33 24.27
CA LEU A 299 -5.22 -17.03 24.72
C LEU A 299 -3.95 -16.62 23.97
N GLN A 300 -3.02 -17.55 23.74
CA GLN A 300 -1.80 -17.32 22.96
C GLN A 300 -2.16 -16.95 21.52
N ASN A 301 -3.00 -17.73 20.84
CA ASN A 301 -3.43 -17.45 19.47
C ASN A 301 -4.14 -16.10 19.33
N LEU A 302 -5.01 -15.73 20.28
CA LEU A 302 -5.64 -14.42 20.33
C LEU A 302 -4.62 -13.29 20.56
N THR A 303 -3.58 -13.54 21.37
CA THR A 303 -2.50 -12.57 21.61
C THR A 303 -1.63 -12.40 20.37
N VAL A 304 -1.33 -13.49 19.64
CA VAL A 304 -0.63 -13.46 18.35
C VAL A 304 -1.43 -12.67 17.32
N LEU A 305 -2.74 -12.93 17.18
CA LEU A 305 -3.61 -12.18 16.26
C LEU A 305 -3.65 -10.68 16.59
N ARG A 306 -3.70 -10.32 17.88
CA ARG A 306 -3.62 -8.91 18.31
C ARG A 306 -2.27 -8.27 17.99
N LEU A 307 -1.18 -9.00 18.20
CA LEU A 307 0.17 -8.55 17.87
C LEU A 307 0.27 -8.31 16.36
N GLU A 308 -0.24 -9.23 15.55
CA GLU A 308 -0.28 -9.16 14.09
C GLU A 308 -1.01 -7.91 13.61
N GLY A 309 -2.23 -7.67 14.07
CA GLY A 309 -3.02 -6.49 13.68
C GLY A 309 -2.38 -5.16 14.10
N ARG A 310 -1.71 -5.11 15.27
CA ARG A 310 -0.96 -3.92 15.69
C ARG A 310 0.26 -3.66 14.81
N MET A 311 1.03 -4.71 14.51
CA MET A 311 2.19 -4.58 13.63
C MET A 311 1.77 -4.14 12.23
N GLU A 312 0.69 -4.69 11.67
CA GLU A 312 0.18 -4.33 10.35
C GLU A 312 -0.27 -2.88 10.30
N SER A 313 -1.06 -2.44 11.28
CA SER A 313 -1.54 -1.05 11.38
C SER A 313 -0.43 -0.01 11.64
N MET A 314 0.76 -0.44 12.10
CA MET A 314 1.93 0.43 12.28
C MET A 314 2.88 0.39 11.07
N LEU A 315 3.25 -0.80 10.59
CA LEU A 315 4.23 -0.96 9.53
C LEU A 315 3.69 -0.53 8.16
N GLN A 316 2.46 -0.91 7.81
CA GLN A 316 1.95 -0.65 6.47
C GLN A 316 1.86 0.85 6.17
N PRO A 317 1.29 1.72 7.04
CA PRO A 317 1.33 3.16 6.82
C PRO A 317 2.75 3.74 6.81
N ALA A 318 3.66 3.21 7.63
CA ALA A 318 5.04 3.69 7.71
C ALA A 318 5.86 3.36 6.44
N VAL A 319 5.60 2.21 5.80
CA VAL A 319 6.18 1.86 4.50
C VAL A 319 5.60 2.72 3.39
N TRP A 320 4.30 2.97 3.39
CA TRP A 320 3.68 3.89 2.44
C TRP A 320 4.21 5.32 2.58
N ASP A 321 4.36 5.82 3.81
CA ASP A 321 5.00 7.12 4.04
C ASP A 321 6.45 7.14 3.52
N ARG A 322 7.23 6.09 3.78
CA ARG A 322 8.60 5.98 3.26
C ARG A 322 8.63 6.02 1.74
N LEU A 323 7.83 5.20 1.07
CA LEU A 323 7.74 5.16 -0.39
C LEU A 323 7.43 6.54 -0.96
N LEU A 324 6.39 7.22 -0.45
CA LEU A 324 5.95 8.53 -0.93
C LEU A 324 6.95 9.67 -0.66
N ARG A 325 7.99 9.43 0.15
CA ARG A 325 9.06 10.38 0.46
C ARG A 325 10.36 10.09 -0.29
N LEU A 326 10.42 9.04 -1.10
CA LEU A 326 11.59 8.72 -1.91
C LEU A 326 11.73 9.68 -3.10
N PRO A 327 12.96 9.93 -3.58
CA PRO A 327 13.21 10.76 -4.76
C PRO A 327 12.53 10.22 -6.02
N THR A 328 12.16 11.08 -6.97
CA THR A 328 11.53 10.67 -8.25
C THR A 328 12.39 9.71 -9.06
N ARG A 329 13.72 9.80 -8.96
CA ARG A 329 14.66 8.87 -9.60
C ARG A 329 14.43 7.41 -9.20
N PHE A 330 14.06 7.16 -7.93
CA PHE A 330 13.77 5.82 -7.44
C PHE A 330 12.60 5.15 -8.19
N PHE A 331 11.62 5.96 -8.62
CA PHE A 331 10.43 5.52 -9.35
C PHE A 331 10.67 5.35 -10.84
N THR A 332 11.57 6.13 -11.45
CA THR A 332 11.88 6.01 -12.88
C THR A 332 12.71 4.76 -13.20
N GLU A 333 13.46 4.24 -12.24
CA GLU A 333 14.30 3.05 -12.40
C GLU A 333 13.56 1.73 -12.15
N ARG A 334 12.32 1.76 -11.64
CA ARG A 334 11.57 0.56 -11.21
C ARG A 334 10.18 0.48 -11.83
N SER A 335 9.69 -0.74 -12.03
CA SER A 335 8.34 -0.94 -12.57
C SER A 335 7.26 -0.69 -11.51
N THR A 336 6.06 -0.29 -11.94
CA THR A 336 4.90 -0.13 -11.03
C THR A 336 4.55 -1.43 -10.32
N GLY A 337 4.74 -2.59 -10.98
CA GLY A 337 4.53 -3.91 -10.40
C GLY A 337 5.53 -4.24 -9.28
N GLU A 338 6.81 -3.92 -9.47
CA GLU A 338 7.83 -4.07 -8.41
C GLU A 338 7.53 -3.19 -7.21
N LEU A 339 7.18 -1.92 -7.42
CA LEU A 339 6.83 -1.00 -6.35
C LEU A 339 5.56 -1.43 -5.59
N ALA A 340 4.55 -1.94 -6.31
CA ALA A 340 3.35 -2.51 -5.70
C ALA A 340 3.68 -3.75 -4.86
N SER A 341 4.55 -4.64 -5.36
CA SER A 341 5.03 -5.80 -4.61
C SER A 341 5.82 -5.37 -3.36
N ALA A 342 6.69 -4.36 -3.48
CA ALA A 342 7.45 -3.82 -2.37
C ALA A 342 6.54 -3.23 -1.28
N ALA A 343 5.48 -2.49 -1.67
CA ALA A 343 4.47 -1.98 -0.74
C ALA A 343 3.70 -3.11 -0.03
N MET A 344 3.43 -4.22 -0.73
CA MET A 344 2.78 -5.42 -0.17
C MET A 344 3.73 -6.33 0.62
N GLY A 345 5.05 -6.14 0.48
CA GLY A 345 6.11 -6.91 1.15
C GLY A 345 6.09 -6.82 2.68
N VAL A 346 5.36 -5.86 3.24
CA VAL A 346 5.09 -5.76 4.69
C VAL A 346 4.43 -7.03 5.24
N SER A 347 3.60 -7.68 4.43
CA SER A 347 2.96 -8.96 4.80
C SER A 347 3.97 -10.10 5.01
N ALA A 348 5.14 -10.05 4.37
CA ALA A 348 6.20 -11.03 4.57
C ALA A 348 6.91 -10.84 5.91
N VAL A 349 7.19 -9.59 6.29
CA VAL A 349 7.72 -9.23 7.63
C VAL A 349 6.73 -9.66 8.71
N ARG A 350 5.42 -9.45 8.48
CA ARG A 350 4.35 -9.94 9.34
C ARG A 350 4.41 -11.47 9.52
N ARG A 351 4.48 -12.22 8.42
CA ARG A 351 4.51 -13.69 8.43
C ARG A 351 5.71 -14.27 9.20
N LEU A 352 6.89 -13.64 9.06
CA LEU A 352 8.09 -13.97 9.84
C LEU A 352 7.89 -13.78 11.34
N MET A 353 7.06 -12.82 11.74
CA MET A 353 6.97 -12.38 13.13
C MET A 353 5.80 -13.02 13.87
N SER A 354 4.62 -13.04 13.26
CA SER A 354 3.39 -13.58 13.87
C SER A 354 3.26 -15.10 13.69
N GLY A 355 3.82 -15.66 12.61
CA GLY A 355 3.75 -17.10 12.33
C GLY A 355 4.92 -17.90 12.90
N ILE A 356 6.15 -17.44 12.66
CA ILE A 356 7.36 -18.23 12.95
C ILE A 356 7.79 -18.11 14.41
N GLY A 357 7.74 -16.91 14.99
CA GLY A 357 8.21 -16.65 16.35
C GLY A 357 7.54 -17.50 17.44
N PRO A 358 6.18 -17.52 17.52
CA PRO A 358 5.47 -18.34 18.50
C PRO A 358 5.72 -19.84 18.33
N VAL A 359 5.74 -20.34 17.09
CA VAL A 359 6.02 -21.76 16.79
C VAL A 359 7.46 -22.12 17.21
N ALA A 360 8.44 -21.25 16.93
CA ALA A 360 9.82 -21.46 17.35
C ALA A 360 9.97 -21.48 18.88
N LEU A 361 9.28 -20.58 19.58
CA LEU A 361 9.29 -20.53 21.04
C LEU A 361 8.61 -21.79 21.63
N GLN A 362 7.46 -22.19 21.09
CA GLN A 362 6.75 -23.40 21.51
C GLN A 362 7.59 -24.66 21.27
N ALA A 363 8.12 -24.85 20.06
CA ALA A 363 8.95 -26.00 19.71
C ALA A 363 10.25 -26.02 20.53
N GLY A 364 10.89 -24.87 20.72
CA GLY A 364 12.11 -24.76 21.53
C GLY A 364 11.87 -25.11 23.01
N THR A 365 10.77 -24.65 23.59
CA THR A 365 10.43 -24.93 24.99
C THR A 365 9.96 -26.36 25.23
N VAL A 366 9.05 -26.88 24.39
CA VAL A 366 8.58 -28.28 24.46
C VAL A 366 9.73 -29.25 24.17
N GLY A 367 10.57 -28.95 23.18
CA GLY A 367 11.76 -29.73 22.87
C GLY A 367 12.77 -29.72 24.01
N GLY A 368 13.11 -28.54 24.55
CA GLY A 368 14.04 -28.41 25.68
C GLY A 368 13.57 -29.18 26.92
N MET A 369 12.29 -29.09 27.26
CA MET A 369 11.70 -29.84 28.38
C MET A 369 11.78 -31.35 28.17
N ASN A 370 11.36 -31.85 27.00
CA ASN A 370 11.42 -33.28 26.72
C ASN A 370 12.86 -33.80 26.64
N LEU A 371 13.81 -32.98 26.18
CA LEU A 371 15.23 -33.32 26.22
C LEU A 371 15.74 -33.52 27.66
N VAL A 372 15.36 -32.63 28.58
CA VAL A 372 15.69 -32.77 30.01
C VAL A 372 15.06 -34.04 30.58
N LEU A 373 13.79 -34.31 30.27
CA LEU A 373 13.13 -35.56 30.69
C LEU A 373 13.91 -36.79 30.21
N LEU A 374 14.29 -36.86 28.94
CA LEU A 374 15.05 -38.00 28.40
C LEU A 374 16.38 -38.22 29.14
N LEU A 375 17.12 -37.14 29.41
CA LEU A 375 18.40 -37.20 30.12
C LEU A 375 18.26 -37.63 31.58
N CYS A 376 17.15 -37.27 32.24
CA CYS A 376 16.86 -37.68 33.61
C CYS A 376 16.52 -39.18 33.74
N TYR A 377 15.86 -39.78 32.73
CA TYR A 377 15.48 -41.20 32.77
C TYR A 377 16.65 -42.13 32.40
N SER A 378 17.36 -41.86 31.31
CA SER A 378 18.48 -42.72 30.89
C SER A 378 19.44 -42.01 29.93
N VAL A 379 20.62 -41.65 30.41
CA VAL A 379 21.66 -40.97 29.60
C VAL A 379 22.07 -41.76 28.34
N PRO A 380 22.29 -43.09 28.37
CA PRO A 380 22.73 -43.84 27.19
C PRO A 380 21.67 -43.90 26.08
N LEU A 381 20.40 -44.15 26.43
CA LEU A 381 19.30 -44.18 25.47
C LEU A 381 18.94 -42.76 25.00
N ALA A 382 19.03 -41.76 25.86
CA ALA A 382 18.85 -40.36 25.48
C ALA A 382 19.89 -39.92 24.45
N LEU A 383 21.17 -40.29 24.60
CA LEU A 383 22.21 -40.03 23.60
C LEU A 383 21.91 -40.72 22.26
N ALA A 384 21.43 -41.96 22.28
CA ALA A 384 21.00 -42.66 21.06
C ALA A 384 19.81 -41.98 20.38
N ALA A 385 18.81 -41.54 21.16
CA ALA A 385 17.67 -40.79 20.65
C ALA A 385 18.10 -39.43 20.07
N ILE A 386 18.98 -38.69 20.76
CA ILE A 386 19.54 -37.42 20.28
C ILE A 386 20.31 -37.63 18.97
N ALA A 387 21.16 -38.66 18.88
CA ALA A 387 21.91 -38.96 17.66
C ALA A 387 20.96 -39.24 16.47
N MET A 388 19.91 -40.04 16.68
CA MET A 388 18.88 -40.30 15.68
C MET A 388 18.15 -39.01 15.27
N LEU A 389 17.77 -38.17 16.25
CA LEU A 389 17.07 -36.91 16.00
C LEU A 389 17.94 -35.87 15.28
N VAL A 390 19.25 -35.84 15.55
CA VAL A 390 20.21 -34.98 14.83
C VAL A 390 20.29 -35.38 13.36
N VAL A 391 20.36 -36.69 13.07
CA VAL A 391 20.34 -37.20 11.68
C VAL A 391 19.04 -36.80 10.98
N ILE A 392 17.90 -37.01 11.63
CA ILE A 392 16.59 -36.64 11.09
C ILE A 392 16.52 -35.13 10.85
N GLY A 393 16.90 -34.31 11.83
CA GLY A 393 16.94 -32.85 11.71
C GLY A 393 17.82 -32.37 10.57
N ALA A 394 18.98 -32.99 10.36
CA ALA A 394 19.87 -32.67 9.24
C ALA A 394 19.22 -33.00 7.88
N VAL A 395 18.52 -34.12 7.76
CA VAL A 395 17.77 -34.49 6.54
C VAL A 395 16.65 -33.50 6.26
N PHE A 396 15.83 -33.14 7.27
CA PHE A 396 14.78 -32.13 7.12
C PHE A 396 15.33 -30.76 6.73
N LEU A 397 16.43 -30.34 7.36
CA LEU A 397 17.08 -29.07 7.02
C LEU A 397 17.62 -29.08 5.59
N GLY A 398 18.29 -30.16 5.16
CA GLY A 398 18.81 -30.32 3.80
C GLY A 398 17.71 -30.27 2.73
N MET A 399 16.61 -31.00 2.94
CA MET A 399 15.44 -30.94 2.06
C MET A 399 14.81 -29.55 2.04
N GLY A 400 14.75 -28.89 3.20
CA GLY A 400 14.27 -27.52 3.33
C GLY A 400 15.09 -26.52 2.51
N LEU A 401 16.41 -26.56 2.64
CA LEU A 401 17.34 -25.73 1.85
C LEU A 401 17.27 -26.02 0.35
N TRP A 402 17.00 -27.27 -0.02
CA TRP A 402 16.77 -27.63 -1.42
C TRP A 402 15.44 -27.08 -1.96
N GLN A 403 14.36 -27.18 -1.19
CA GLN A 403 13.07 -26.59 -1.51
C GLN A 403 13.18 -25.06 -1.72
N LEU A 404 13.98 -24.40 -0.88
CA LEU A 404 14.21 -22.95 -0.93
C LEU A 404 14.80 -22.48 -2.26
N ARG A 405 15.71 -23.23 -2.88
CA ARG A 405 16.28 -22.87 -4.19
C ARG A 405 15.20 -22.68 -5.25
N TRP A 406 14.27 -23.63 -5.34
CA TRP A 406 13.16 -23.57 -6.30
C TRP A 406 12.13 -22.50 -5.92
N GLN A 407 11.88 -22.29 -4.63
CA GLN A 407 10.99 -21.22 -4.17
C GLN A 407 11.50 -19.82 -4.52
N ARG A 408 12.82 -19.58 -4.45
CA ARG A 408 13.42 -18.30 -4.86
C ARG A 408 13.17 -18.02 -6.34
N GLU A 409 13.48 -18.96 -7.21
CA GLU A 409 13.26 -18.84 -8.66
C GLU A 409 11.77 -18.64 -8.99
N LEU A 410 10.87 -19.30 -8.24
CA LEU A 410 9.43 -19.14 -8.40
C LEU A 410 8.95 -17.71 -8.06
N VAL A 411 9.53 -17.07 -7.04
CA VAL A 411 9.18 -15.68 -6.67
C VAL A 411 9.63 -14.69 -7.75
N GLU A 412 10.85 -14.83 -8.28
CA GLU A 412 11.36 -13.99 -9.37
C GLU A 412 10.51 -14.13 -10.64
N LEU A 413 10.18 -15.36 -11.01
CA LEU A 413 9.33 -15.63 -12.17
C LEU A 413 7.89 -15.12 -11.97
N GLY A 414 7.38 -15.19 -10.74
CA GLY A 414 6.09 -14.60 -10.37
C GLY A 414 6.06 -13.08 -10.60
N ASN A 415 7.12 -12.37 -10.23
CA ASN A 415 7.26 -10.93 -10.49
C ASN A 415 7.31 -10.62 -11.99
N LYS A 416 8.05 -11.42 -12.77
CA LYS A 416 8.10 -11.30 -14.23
C LYS A 416 6.73 -11.49 -14.88
N LEU A 417 5.99 -12.52 -14.45
CA LEU A 417 4.62 -12.80 -14.93
C LEU A 417 3.66 -11.66 -14.60
N ASN A 418 3.73 -11.11 -13.38
CA ASN A 418 2.93 -9.95 -12.99
C ASN A 418 3.25 -8.73 -13.87
N ASN A 419 4.52 -8.43 -14.09
CA ASN A 419 4.93 -7.30 -14.95
C ASN A 419 4.46 -7.50 -16.40
N GLN A 420 4.63 -8.70 -16.96
CA GLN A 420 4.11 -9.04 -18.29
C GLN A 420 2.59 -8.90 -18.38
N ALA A 421 1.84 -9.32 -17.36
CA ALA A 421 0.39 -9.16 -17.33
C ALA A 421 0.00 -7.67 -17.39
N PHE A 422 0.64 -6.81 -16.59
CA PHE A 422 0.39 -5.37 -16.64
C PHE A 422 0.75 -4.76 -18.01
N GLN A 423 1.87 -5.16 -18.61
CA GLN A 423 2.28 -4.68 -19.93
C GLN A 423 1.32 -5.10 -21.03
N THR A 424 0.89 -6.37 -21.04
CA THR A 424 -0.08 -6.92 -22.00
C THR A 424 -1.43 -6.22 -21.87
N LEU A 425 -1.93 -6.01 -20.65
CA LEU A 425 -3.20 -5.30 -20.42
C LEU A 425 -3.11 -3.83 -20.86
N ARG A 426 -2.01 -3.14 -20.56
CA ARG A 426 -1.80 -1.74 -21.00
C ARG A 426 -1.63 -1.63 -22.52
N GLY A 427 -1.04 -2.65 -23.15
CA GLY A 427 -0.83 -2.75 -24.60
C GLY A 427 -2.00 -3.35 -25.37
N LEU A 428 -3.10 -3.73 -24.70
CA LEU A 428 -4.20 -4.48 -25.31
C LEU A 428 -4.80 -3.80 -26.55
N PRO A 429 -5.02 -2.47 -26.60
CA PRO A 429 -5.50 -1.83 -27.83
C PRO A 429 -4.55 -2.04 -29.01
N LYS A 430 -3.23 -1.99 -28.80
CA LYS A 430 -2.22 -2.22 -29.84
C LYS A 430 -2.22 -3.68 -30.30
N LEU A 431 -2.38 -4.61 -29.36
CA LEU A 431 -2.45 -6.05 -29.68
C LEU A 431 -3.70 -6.37 -30.51
N ARG A 432 -4.85 -5.76 -30.19
CA ARG A 432 -6.10 -5.90 -30.96
C ARG A 432 -5.96 -5.40 -32.39
N VAL A 433 -5.33 -4.23 -32.57
CA VAL A 433 -5.08 -3.68 -33.91
C VAL A 433 -4.16 -4.58 -34.73
N ALA A 434 -3.17 -5.19 -34.08
CA ALA A 434 -2.24 -6.12 -34.72
C ALA A 434 -2.75 -7.56 -34.83
N ALA A 435 -3.95 -7.87 -34.32
CA ALA A 435 -4.48 -9.23 -34.14
C ALA A 435 -3.46 -10.21 -33.50
N ALA A 436 -2.66 -9.69 -32.56
CA ALA A 436 -1.50 -10.37 -31.97
C ALA A 436 -1.76 -10.91 -30.56
N GLU A 437 -3.02 -11.05 -30.14
CA GLU A 437 -3.38 -11.55 -28.81
C GLU A 437 -2.87 -12.98 -28.57
N SER A 438 -2.92 -13.83 -29.60
CA SER A 438 -2.40 -15.20 -29.54
C SER A 438 -0.89 -15.23 -29.28
N PHE A 439 -0.14 -14.31 -29.89
CA PHE A 439 1.29 -14.16 -29.66
C PHE A 439 1.60 -13.71 -28.23
N ALA A 440 0.88 -12.71 -27.72
CA ALA A 440 1.03 -12.24 -26.34
C ALA A 440 0.67 -13.34 -25.33
N TYR A 441 -0.42 -14.08 -25.59
CA TYR A 441 -0.83 -15.22 -24.78
C TYR A 441 0.22 -16.33 -24.79
N ALA A 442 0.78 -16.69 -25.96
CA ALA A 442 1.84 -17.69 -26.07
C ALA A 442 3.10 -17.28 -25.31
N ALA A 443 3.48 -15.99 -25.36
CA ALA A 443 4.61 -15.47 -24.58
C ALA A 443 4.39 -15.61 -23.06
N TRP A 444 3.21 -15.25 -22.57
CA TRP A 444 2.83 -15.42 -21.16
C TRP A 444 2.73 -16.92 -20.77
N ALA A 445 2.10 -17.74 -21.62
CA ALA A 445 1.86 -19.16 -21.35
C ALA A 445 3.18 -19.94 -21.21
N ARG A 446 4.24 -19.58 -21.95
CA ARG A 446 5.57 -20.17 -21.80
C ARG A 446 6.16 -19.93 -20.39
N GLU A 447 6.11 -18.70 -19.91
CA GLU A 447 6.61 -18.36 -18.57
C GLU A 447 5.72 -18.95 -17.47
N PHE A 448 4.40 -19.01 -17.70
CA PHE A 448 3.46 -19.67 -16.80
C PHE A 448 3.73 -21.17 -16.70
N ALA A 449 4.01 -21.84 -17.83
CA ALA A 449 4.39 -23.25 -17.85
C ALA A 449 5.68 -23.51 -17.06
N ARG A 450 6.71 -22.64 -17.21
CA ARG A 450 7.93 -22.70 -16.41
C ARG A 450 7.65 -22.51 -14.91
N SER A 451 6.76 -21.59 -14.55
CA SER A 451 6.32 -21.38 -13.16
C SER A 451 5.65 -22.63 -12.59
N ARG A 452 4.80 -23.29 -13.38
CA ARG A 452 4.19 -24.57 -13.01
C ARG A 452 5.23 -25.67 -12.81
N GLU A 453 6.23 -25.76 -13.68
CA GLU A 453 7.31 -26.74 -13.53
C GLU A 453 8.10 -26.52 -12.22
N LEU A 454 8.47 -25.28 -11.92
CA LEU A 454 9.14 -24.93 -10.66
C LEU A 454 8.26 -25.22 -9.44
N GLN A 455 6.96 -24.90 -9.53
CA GLN A 455 5.99 -25.20 -8.48
C GLN A 455 5.86 -26.72 -8.27
N GLN A 456 5.89 -27.52 -9.33
CA GLN A 456 5.89 -28.99 -9.24
C GLN A 456 7.20 -29.52 -8.64
N ARG A 457 8.37 -29.00 -9.02
CA ARG A 457 9.67 -29.39 -8.44
C ARG A 457 9.72 -29.10 -6.94
N ALA A 458 9.31 -27.89 -6.54
CA ALA A 458 9.18 -27.52 -5.12
C ALA A 458 8.13 -28.38 -4.40
N GLY A 459 7.01 -28.65 -5.06
CA GLY A 459 5.92 -29.50 -4.55
C GLY A 459 6.33 -30.95 -4.34
N ARG A 460 7.16 -31.52 -5.21
CA ARG A 460 7.71 -32.88 -5.06
C ARG A 460 8.58 -32.99 -3.82
N ILE A 461 9.46 -32.01 -3.58
CA ILE A 461 10.28 -31.95 -2.36
C ILE A 461 9.38 -31.81 -1.14
N LYS A 462 8.36 -30.93 -1.19
CA LYS A 462 7.39 -30.80 -0.09
C LYS A 462 6.67 -32.12 0.19
N ASN A 463 6.21 -32.83 -0.84
CA ASN A 463 5.54 -34.12 -0.69
C ASN A 463 6.49 -35.18 -0.11
N LEU A 464 7.75 -35.21 -0.54
CA LEU A 464 8.77 -36.09 0.03
C LEU A 464 8.99 -35.78 1.52
N THR A 465 9.08 -34.50 1.89
CA THR A 465 9.18 -34.07 3.29
C THR A 465 7.97 -34.52 4.11
N THR A 466 6.74 -34.41 3.57
CA THR A 466 5.52 -34.89 4.24
C THR A 466 5.52 -36.40 4.45
N VAL A 467 5.96 -37.17 3.46
CA VAL A 467 6.07 -38.64 3.57
C VAL A 467 7.14 -39.01 4.59
N LEU A 468 8.30 -38.34 4.57
CA LEU A 468 9.36 -38.55 5.54
C LEU A 468 8.88 -38.28 6.97
N ASP A 469 8.14 -37.18 7.19
CA ASP A 469 7.56 -36.83 8.49
C ASP A 469 6.60 -37.91 9.00
N ALA A 470 5.74 -38.45 8.14
CA ALA A 470 4.83 -39.53 8.48
C ALA A 470 5.54 -40.86 8.82
N VAL A 471 6.67 -41.16 8.16
CA VAL A 471 7.41 -42.43 8.34
C VAL A 471 8.44 -42.35 9.47
N CYS A 472 9.07 -41.20 9.69
CA CYS A 472 10.10 -41.01 10.71
C CYS A 472 9.57 -41.37 12.10
N LEU A 473 8.35 -40.95 12.46
CA LEU A 473 7.81 -41.14 13.81
C LEU A 473 7.59 -42.63 14.17
N PRO A 474 6.93 -43.45 13.35
CA PRO A 474 6.87 -44.90 13.57
C PRO A 474 8.25 -45.57 13.59
N LEU A 475 9.16 -45.18 12.71
CA LEU A 475 10.50 -45.76 12.62
C LEU A 475 11.34 -45.46 13.87
N CYS A 476 11.24 -44.23 14.38
CA CYS A 476 11.86 -43.81 15.64
C CYS A 476 11.36 -44.65 16.81
N SER A 477 10.04 -44.80 16.94
CA SER A 477 9.40 -45.62 17.97
C SER A 477 9.82 -47.09 17.89
N LEU A 478 9.86 -47.65 16.67
CA LEU A 478 10.31 -49.04 16.44
C LEU A 478 11.78 -49.23 16.82
N THR A 479 12.64 -48.29 16.44
CA THR A 479 14.09 -48.35 16.75
C THR A 479 14.33 -48.28 18.25
N MET A 480 13.62 -47.38 18.96
CA MET A 480 13.69 -47.30 20.42
C MET A 480 13.18 -48.57 21.10
N PHE A 481 12.10 -49.17 20.59
CA PHE A 481 11.61 -50.46 21.08
C PHE A 481 12.64 -51.58 20.88
N MET A 482 13.28 -51.66 19.70
CA MET A 482 14.33 -52.65 19.41
C MET A 482 15.57 -52.48 20.30
N LEU A 483 15.99 -51.24 20.57
CA LEU A 483 17.09 -50.94 21.48
C LEU A 483 16.78 -51.42 22.91
N LEU A 484 15.56 -51.21 23.38
CA LEU A 484 15.14 -51.68 24.71
C LEU A 484 14.95 -53.20 24.76
N ALA A 485 14.43 -53.82 23.71
CA ALA A 485 14.23 -55.27 23.64
C ALA A 485 15.55 -56.06 23.51
N GLY A 486 16.60 -55.43 22.98
CA GLY A 486 17.91 -56.04 22.75
C GLY A 486 19.01 -55.48 23.66
N PRO A 487 19.90 -54.58 23.18
CA PRO A 487 21.12 -54.17 23.90
C PRO A 487 20.88 -53.51 25.27
N ALA A 488 19.73 -52.85 25.45
CA ALA A 488 19.37 -52.17 26.69
C ALA A 488 18.32 -52.95 27.51
N ARG A 489 18.23 -54.27 27.31
CA ARG A 489 17.24 -55.10 28.01
C ARG A 489 17.41 -55.02 29.53
N GLY A 490 16.35 -54.61 30.22
CA GLY A 490 16.35 -54.42 31.68
C GLY A 490 16.85 -53.05 32.14
N SER A 491 17.20 -52.12 31.25
CA SER A 491 17.66 -50.78 31.62
C SER A 491 16.53 -49.86 32.09
N MET A 492 15.28 -50.15 31.70
CA MET A 492 14.09 -49.35 32.01
C MET A 492 12.87 -50.27 32.16
N SER A 493 11.95 -49.88 33.04
CA SER A 493 10.63 -50.52 33.17
C SER A 493 9.71 -50.19 31.98
N ALA A 494 8.64 -50.97 31.82
CA ALA A 494 7.65 -50.73 30.76
C ALA A 494 6.99 -49.34 30.88
N GLY A 495 6.75 -48.85 32.10
CA GLY A 495 6.21 -47.51 32.34
C GLY A 495 7.17 -46.40 31.95
N GLU A 496 8.44 -46.53 32.36
CA GLU A 496 9.49 -45.55 32.01
C GLU A 496 9.74 -45.52 30.51
N PHE A 497 9.67 -46.67 29.82
CA PHE A 497 9.75 -46.71 28.37
C PHE A 497 8.61 -45.98 27.68
N LEU A 498 7.37 -46.09 28.17
CA LEU A 498 6.23 -45.37 27.59
C LEU A 498 6.39 -43.86 27.75
N THR A 499 6.83 -43.39 28.92
CA THR A 499 7.19 -41.97 29.12
C THR A 499 8.33 -41.55 28.19
N PHE A 500 9.39 -42.35 28.10
CA PHE A 500 10.53 -42.08 27.23
C PHE A 500 10.11 -41.99 25.75
N ASN A 501 9.31 -42.94 25.26
CA ASN A 501 8.83 -42.95 23.89
C ASN A 501 7.91 -41.75 23.57
N THR A 502 7.06 -41.36 24.52
CA THR A 502 6.21 -40.16 24.39
C THR A 502 7.07 -38.89 24.33
N SER A 503 8.11 -38.80 25.16
CA SER A 503 9.06 -37.68 25.14
C SER A 503 9.91 -37.63 23.86
N VAL A 504 10.39 -38.77 23.34
CA VAL A 504 11.08 -38.84 22.04
C VAL A 504 10.16 -38.36 20.92
N THR A 505 8.89 -38.77 20.94
CA THR A 505 7.91 -38.36 19.93
C THR A 505 7.67 -36.85 19.96
N MET A 506 7.45 -36.27 21.14
CA MET A 506 7.29 -34.82 21.29
C MET A 506 8.55 -34.03 20.91
N LEU A 507 9.72 -34.57 21.20
CA LEU A 507 11.00 -33.98 20.81
C LEU A 507 11.19 -34.02 19.29
N LEU A 508 10.85 -35.14 18.63
CA LEU A 508 10.85 -35.26 17.18
C LEU A 508 9.94 -34.21 16.52
N THR A 509 8.71 -34.06 17.01
CA THR A 509 7.78 -33.02 16.52
C THR A 509 8.36 -31.61 16.70
N SER A 510 9.07 -31.36 17.80
CA SER A 510 9.73 -30.07 18.02
C SER A 510 10.87 -29.81 17.02
N VAL A 511 11.66 -30.84 16.69
CA VAL A 511 12.74 -30.77 15.70
C VAL A 511 12.19 -30.51 14.29
N THR A 512 11.10 -31.19 13.89
CA THR A 512 10.48 -30.99 12.57
C THR A 512 9.82 -29.62 12.46
N GLN A 513 9.17 -29.13 13.52
CA GLN A 513 8.64 -27.77 13.60
C GLN A 513 9.73 -26.70 13.47
N LEU A 514 10.86 -26.85 14.19
CA LEU A 514 12.00 -25.92 14.09
C LEU A 514 12.63 -25.92 12.68
N SER A 515 12.70 -27.08 12.04
CA SER A 515 13.15 -27.18 10.64
C SER A 515 12.20 -26.44 9.70
N GLY A 516 10.89 -26.61 9.87
CA GLY A 516 9.87 -25.88 9.11
C GLY A 516 9.89 -24.36 9.33
N VAL A 517 10.21 -23.94 10.56
CA VAL A 517 10.46 -22.53 10.95
C VAL A 517 11.63 -21.95 10.14
N LEU A 518 12.76 -22.66 10.06
CA LEU A 518 13.93 -22.22 9.29
C LEU A 518 13.61 -22.09 7.79
N VAL A 519 12.90 -23.08 7.22
CA VAL A 519 12.48 -23.03 5.81
C VAL A 519 11.56 -21.84 5.56
N SER A 520 10.57 -21.65 6.42
CA SER A 520 9.63 -20.53 6.32
C SER A 520 10.33 -19.18 6.46
N ALA A 521 11.35 -19.10 7.33
CA ALA A 521 12.13 -17.89 7.53
C ALA A 521 12.96 -17.55 6.29
N ALA A 522 13.65 -18.54 5.75
CA ALA A 522 14.44 -18.38 4.54
C ALA A 522 13.57 -18.13 3.29
N ALA A 523 12.31 -18.58 3.28
CA ALA A 523 11.37 -18.35 2.18
C ALA A 523 10.79 -16.92 2.19
N ALA A 524 10.83 -16.24 3.34
CA ALA A 524 10.46 -14.84 3.45
C ALA A 524 11.63 -13.89 3.13
N LEU A 525 12.87 -14.38 3.11
CA LEU A 525 14.06 -13.57 2.79
C LEU A 525 13.96 -12.89 1.41
N PRO A 526 13.55 -13.57 0.31
CA PRO A 526 13.39 -12.93 -1.00
C PRO A 526 12.32 -11.83 -1.00
N MET A 527 11.27 -12.01 -0.20
CA MET A 527 10.22 -10.98 -0.05
C MET A 527 10.76 -9.77 0.72
N PHE A 528 11.65 -9.98 1.69
CA PHE A 528 12.37 -8.92 2.37
C PHE A 528 13.36 -8.19 1.45
N GLU A 529 14.07 -8.93 0.59
CA GLU A 529 14.98 -8.37 -0.42
C GLU A 529 14.24 -7.44 -1.40
N GLN A 530 12.97 -7.68 -1.70
CA GLN A 530 12.16 -6.79 -2.55
C GLN A 530 11.85 -5.44 -1.90
N ILE A 531 11.61 -5.40 -0.58
CA ILE A 531 11.30 -4.15 0.14
C ILE A 531 12.58 -3.44 0.62
N LYS A 532 13.70 -4.15 0.73
CA LYS A 532 14.98 -3.61 1.19
C LYS A 532 15.41 -2.32 0.46
N PRO A 533 15.32 -2.18 -0.87
CA PRO A 533 15.65 -0.92 -1.55
C PRO A 533 14.84 0.28 -1.07
N VAL A 534 13.58 0.09 -0.67
CA VAL A 534 12.72 1.16 -0.11
C VAL A 534 13.24 1.63 1.25
N PHE A 535 13.80 0.70 2.04
CA PHE A 535 14.35 0.97 3.36
C PHE A 535 15.77 1.54 3.31
N ASP A 536 16.56 1.16 2.31
CA ASP A 536 17.94 1.62 2.14
C ASP A 536 18.00 2.99 1.45
N GLU A 537 17.11 3.26 0.50
CA GLU A 537 17.08 4.53 -0.24
C GLU A 537 16.73 5.69 0.69
N ALA A 538 17.53 6.76 0.63
CA ALA A 538 17.30 7.93 1.50
C ALA A 538 16.12 8.77 0.99
N PRO A 539 15.30 9.38 1.89
CA PRO A 539 14.26 10.30 1.48
C PRO A 539 14.82 11.51 0.70
N GLU A 540 13.99 12.10 -0.15
CA GLU A 540 14.32 13.26 -1.00
C GLU A 540 14.85 14.45 -0.16
N VAL A 541 14.16 14.73 0.95
CA VAL A 541 14.54 15.78 1.91
C VAL A 541 15.22 15.14 3.12
N ARG A 542 16.52 15.39 3.29
CA ARG A 542 17.34 14.90 4.42
C ARG A 542 17.42 15.98 5.51
N GLY A 543 16.93 15.71 6.72
CA GLY A 543 17.01 16.67 7.83
C GLY A 543 16.18 17.95 7.61
N ALA A 544 16.23 18.91 8.53
CA ALA A 544 15.41 20.12 8.51
C ALA A 544 15.92 21.15 7.48
N GLY A 545 15.63 20.94 6.19
CA GLY A 545 15.79 21.98 5.17
C GLY A 545 15.08 23.27 5.59
N ALA A 546 15.69 24.41 5.29
CA ALA A 546 15.16 25.71 5.69
C ALA A 546 13.81 25.97 5.01
N GLN A 547 12.88 26.58 5.73
CA GLN A 547 11.62 27.04 5.11
C GLN A 547 11.94 28.20 4.17
N PRO A 548 11.46 28.19 2.91
CA PRO A 548 11.80 29.20 1.91
C PRO A 548 11.20 30.59 2.20
N GLY A 549 10.26 30.70 3.14
CA GLY A 549 9.43 31.90 3.29
C GLY A 549 8.51 32.09 2.08
N THR A 550 7.98 33.30 1.89
CA THR A 550 7.18 33.65 0.71
C THR A 550 8.11 33.97 -0.46
N LEU A 551 8.01 33.20 -1.54
CA LEU A 551 8.82 33.41 -2.74
C LEU A 551 8.32 34.61 -3.56
N SER A 552 9.24 35.47 -3.98
CA SER A 552 8.96 36.62 -4.86
C SER A 552 8.79 36.21 -6.32
N GLY A 553 9.44 35.11 -6.72
CA GLY A 553 9.37 34.55 -8.06
C GLY A 553 10.69 34.59 -8.84
N GLY A 554 11.80 35.00 -8.22
CA GLY A 554 13.12 34.99 -8.85
C GLY A 554 13.71 33.58 -8.90
N ILE A 555 14.18 33.16 -10.07
CA ILE A 555 14.82 31.85 -10.27
C ILE A 555 16.18 32.06 -10.93
N GLU A 556 17.21 31.39 -10.45
CA GLU A 556 18.56 31.46 -11.02
C GLU A 556 19.17 30.06 -11.13
N THR A 557 19.83 29.76 -12.25
CA THR A 557 20.74 28.61 -12.34
C THR A 557 22.16 29.12 -12.52
N ARG A 558 23.11 28.53 -11.79
CA ARG A 558 24.53 28.88 -11.85
C ARG A 558 25.33 27.67 -12.30
N LYS A 559 25.89 27.72 -13.51
CA LYS A 559 26.79 26.72 -14.09
C LYS A 559 26.28 25.28 -13.92
N LEU A 560 25.00 25.09 -14.24
CA LEU A 560 24.27 23.86 -13.98
C LEU A 560 24.71 22.78 -14.98
N SER A 561 25.28 21.68 -14.48
CA SER A 561 25.57 20.50 -15.30
C SER A 561 24.91 19.26 -14.71
N PHE A 562 24.42 18.38 -15.58
CA PHE A 562 23.65 17.20 -15.17
C PHE A 562 23.84 16.01 -16.10
N ARG A 563 23.83 14.81 -15.51
CA ARG A 563 23.83 13.51 -16.19
C ARG A 563 22.93 12.54 -15.42
N TYR A 564 22.24 11.63 -16.12
CA TYR A 564 21.35 10.65 -15.48
C TYR A 564 22.10 9.54 -14.73
N THR A 565 23.27 9.16 -15.24
CA THR A 565 24.18 8.17 -14.65
C THR A 565 25.55 8.79 -14.50
N GLU A 566 26.33 8.40 -13.48
CA GLU A 566 27.67 8.99 -13.25
C GLU A 566 28.58 8.79 -14.46
N ASP A 567 28.53 7.61 -15.08
CA ASP A 567 29.29 7.27 -16.28
C ASP A 567 28.64 7.74 -17.60
N GLY A 568 27.47 8.39 -17.53
CA GLY A 568 26.72 8.84 -18.70
C GLY A 568 27.20 10.18 -19.26
N PRO A 569 26.84 10.53 -20.51
CA PRO A 569 27.12 11.84 -21.06
C PRO A 569 26.38 12.95 -20.30
N LEU A 570 26.94 14.16 -20.31
CA LEU A 570 26.25 15.35 -19.82
C LEU A 570 25.04 15.65 -20.72
N VAL A 571 23.86 15.71 -20.10
CA VAL A 571 22.62 16.13 -20.76
C VAL A 571 22.47 17.64 -20.69
N LEU A 572 22.95 18.25 -19.61
CA LEU A 572 23.11 19.69 -19.47
C LEU A 572 24.55 19.99 -19.11
N ASP A 573 25.10 21.06 -19.69
CA ASP A 573 26.49 21.45 -19.50
C ASP A 573 26.61 22.96 -19.37
N ASP A 574 27.02 23.43 -18.19
CA ASP A 574 27.26 24.84 -17.87
C ASP A 574 26.06 25.77 -18.16
N VAL A 575 24.84 25.33 -17.79
CA VAL A 575 23.61 26.08 -18.02
C VAL A 575 23.40 27.16 -16.95
N SER A 576 23.50 28.42 -17.34
CA SER A 576 23.26 29.58 -16.46
C SER A 576 22.15 30.47 -17.01
N LEU A 577 21.10 30.70 -16.21
CA LEU A 577 19.98 31.58 -16.56
C LEU A 577 19.43 32.27 -15.31
N THR A 578 18.74 33.40 -15.49
CA THR A 578 18.12 34.15 -14.39
C THR A 578 16.76 34.64 -14.83
N VAL A 579 15.68 34.20 -14.18
CA VAL A 579 14.29 34.63 -14.39
C VAL A 579 13.93 35.68 -13.34
N ARG A 580 13.48 36.85 -13.78
CA ARG A 580 13.05 37.95 -12.92
C ARG A 580 11.62 37.69 -12.41
N PRO A 581 11.25 38.20 -11.21
CA PRO A 581 9.87 38.12 -10.73
C PRO A 581 8.85 38.63 -11.76
N GLY A 582 7.84 37.81 -12.06
CA GLY A 582 6.76 38.13 -13.02
C GLY A 582 7.11 37.94 -14.50
N GLU A 583 8.37 37.64 -14.83
CA GLU A 583 8.85 37.49 -16.21
C GLU A 583 8.30 36.23 -16.87
N PHE A 584 7.91 36.34 -18.15
CA PHE A 584 7.59 35.19 -19.00
C PHE A 584 8.80 34.77 -19.85
N VAL A 585 9.36 33.62 -19.49
CA VAL A 585 10.49 33.00 -20.19
C VAL A 585 10.03 31.75 -20.95
N ALA A 586 10.24 31.74 -22.26
CA ALA A 586 10.02 30.58 -23.11
C ALA A 586 11.34 29.84 -23.41
N ILE A 587 11.36 28.52 -23.21
CA ILE A 587 12.50 27.65 -23.51
C ILE A 587 12.20 26.86 -24.77
N VAL A 588 13.06 26.99 -25.78
CA VAL A 588 12.90 26.37 -27.11
C VAL A 588 14.19 25.66 -27.55
N GLY A 589 14.06 24.71 -28.47
CA GLY A 589 15.21 23.95 -28.99
C GLY A 589 14.77 22.60 -29.57
N PRO A 590 15.67 21.88 -30.27
CA PRO A 590 15.38 20.57 -30.86
C PRO A 590 14.98 19.54 -29.79
N SER A 591 14.30 18.47 -30.23
CA SER A 591 13.97 17.37 -29.32
C SER A 591 15.26 16.73 -28.78
N GLY A 592 15.29 16.39 -27.48
CA GLY A 592 16.44 15.76 -26.85
C GLY A 592 17.55 16.71 -26.35
N CYS A 593 17.47 18.04 -26.55
CA CYS A 593 18.50 18.98 -26.09
C CYS A 593 18.51 19.29 -24.58
N GLY A 594 17.67 18.63 -23.79
CA GLY A 594 17.65 18.76 -22.32
C GLY A 594 16.61 19.71 -21.71
N LYS A 595 15.66 20.27 -22.48
CA LYS A 595 14.63 21.21 -21.98
C LYS A 595 13.83 20.67 -20.77
N SER A 596 13.22 19.50 -20.90
CA SER A 596 12.45 18.88 -19.80
C SER A 596 13.37 18.48 -18.63
N THR A 597 14.63 18.15 -18.90
CA THR A 597 15.64 17.89 -17.85
C THR A 597 15.97 19.16 -17.06
N LEU A 598 16.12 20.31 -17.73
CA LEU A 598 16.29 21.59 -17.06
C LEU A 598 15.09 21.92 -16.17
N LEU A 599 13.87 21.74 -16.67
CA LEU A 599 12.66 21.97 -15.89
C LEU A 599 12.57 21.02 -14.67
N ARG A 600 12.96 19.74 -14.81
CA ARG A 600 13.06 18.78 -13.69
C ARG A 600 14.06 19.20 -12.61
N LEU A 601 15.18 19.80 -13.00
CA LEU A 601 16.15 20.36 -12.04
C LEU A 601 15.60 21.61 -11.35
N LEU A 602 14.92 22.49 -12.09
CA LEU A 602 14.29 23.70 -11.52
C LEU A 602 13.24 23.35 -10.45
N ILE A 603 12.45 22.30 -10.65
CA ILE A 603 11.46 21.82 -9.66
C ILE A 603 12.04 20.92 -8.57
N GLY A 604 13.34 20.59 -8.63
CA GLY A 604 14.05 19.78 -7.63
C GLY A 604 13.86 18.26 -7.73
N PHE A 605 13.32 17.73 -8.84
CA PHE A 605 13.15 16.27 -9.02
C PHE A 605 14.48 15.53 -9.18
N ASP A 606 15.46 16.20 -9.78
CA ASP A 606 16.80 15.68 -9.98
C ASP A 606 17.80 16.61 -9.29
N ARG A 607 18.98 16.09 -8.92
CA ARG A 607 20.06 16.89 -8.34
C ARG A 607 21.14 17.13 -9.39
N PRO A 608 21.62 18.38 -9.55
CA PRO A 608 22.70 18.67 -10.49
C PRO A 608 23.99 17.96 -10.08
N ALA A 609 24.82 17.61 -11.06
CA ALA A 609 26.16 17.07 -10.83
C ALA A 609 27.13 18.19 -10.40
N SER A 610 26.95 19.40 -10.95
CA SER A 610 27.64 20.62 -10.53
C SER A 610 26.76 21.83 -10.75
N GLY A 611 27.06 22.92 -10.05
CA GLY A 611 26.26 24.14 -10.05
C GLY A 611 25.10 24.09 -9.06
N SER A 612 24.23 25.10 -9.10
CA SER A 612 23.08 25.20 -8.20
C SER A 612 21.87 25.86 -8.86
N VAL A 613 20.70 25.58 -8.28
CA VAL A 613 19.44 26.23 -8.60
C VAL A 613 19.05 27.07 -7.39
N LEU A 614 18.81 28.36 -7.59
CA LEU A 614 18.46 29.30 -6.54
C LEU A 614 17.05 29.85 -6.75
N PHE A 615 16.31 29.95 -5.66
CA PHE A 615 15.02 30.64 -5.58
C PHE A 615 15.20 31.88 -4.70
N ASP A 616 15.01 33.07 -5.26
CA ASP A 616 15.27 34.35 -4.58
C ASP A 616 16.66 34.42 -3.89
N GLY A 617 17.68 33.84 -4.54
CA GLY A 617 19.06 33.79 -4.03
C GLY A 617 19.33 32.70 -2.99
N GLN A 618 18.34 31.89 -2.62
CA GLN A 618 18.48 30.74 -1.72
C GLN A 618 18.66 29.44 -2.51
N ASP A 619 19.67 28.63 -2.19
CA ASP A 619 19.92 27.36 -2.88
C ASP A 619 18.81 26.33 -2.58
N LEU A 620 18.19 25.79 -3.64
CA LEU A 620 17.15 24.76 -3.56
C LEU A 620 17.61 23.52 -2.77
N ALA A 621 18.89 23.18 -2.81
CA ALA A 621 19.44 22.04 -2.07
C ALA A 621 19.41 22.24 -0.54
N ALA A 622 19.43 23.49 -0.06
CA ALA A 622 19.36 23.85 1.35
C ALA A 622 17.91 24.05 1.86
N LEU A 623 16.95 24.21 0.95
CA LEU A 623 15.54 24.46 1.25
C LEU A 623 14.73 23.17 1.42
N ASP A 624 13.60 23.29 2.12
CA ASP A 624 12.53 22.29 2.03
C ASP A 624 11.89 22.34 0.63
N GLN A 625 12.31 21.43 -0.24
CA GLN A 625 11.82 21.35 -1.63
C GLN A 625 10.31 21.13 -1.72
N ALA A 626 9.69 20.48 -0.73
CA ALA A 626 8.23 20.36 -0.69
C ALA A 626 7.57 21.71 -0.39
N ALA A 627 8.19 22.54 0.46
CA ALA A 627 7.71 23.90 0.74
C ALA A 627 7.87 24.85 -0.45
N VAL A 628 8.96 24.72 -1.21
CA VAL A 628 9.14 25.44 -2.48
C VAL A 628 8.05 25.02 -3.48
N ARG A 629 7.86 23.71 -3.70
CA ARG A 629 6.84 23.19 -4.63
C ARG A 629 5.41 23.57 -4.26
N ARG A 630 5.08 23.73 -2.97
CA ARG A 630 3.76 24.23 -2.54
C ARG A 630 3.43 25.64 -3.03
N GLN A 631 4.45 26.45 -3.38
CA GLN A 631 4.32 27.82 -3.88
C GLN A 631 4.43 27.93 -5.40
N CYS A 632 4.71 26.81 -6.09
CA CYS A 632 4.82 26.73 -7.54
C CYS A 632 3.59 26.04 -8.14
N GLY A 633 3.12 26.50 -9.30
CA GLY A 633 2.21 25.73 -10.14
C GLY A 633 2.99 25.00 -11.22
N VAL A 634 2.83 23.68 -11.30
CA VAL A 634 3.61 22.85 -12.21
C VAL A 634 2.67 22.01 -13.06
N VAL A 635 2.85 22.05 -14.39
CA VAL A 635 2.18 21.15 -15.33
C VAL A 635 3.26 20.46 -16.17
N LEU A 636 3.44 19.16 -15.91
CA LEU A 636 4.42 18.31 -16.58
C LEU A 636 3.84 17.69 -17.85
N GLN A 637 4.72 17.28 -18.76
CA GLN A 637 4.35 16.53 -19.96
C GLN A 637 3.65 15.22 -19.56
N ASN A 638 2.54 14.88 -20.25
CA ASN A 638 1.73 13.67 -20.01
C ASN A 638 1.12 13.52 -18.60
N ALA A 639 0.98 14.61 -17.83
CA ALA A 639 0.31 14.56 -16.54
C ALA A 639 -1.14 14.08 -16.66
N GLN A 640 -1.61 13.32 -15.67
CA GLN A 640 -2.99 12.86 -15.58
C GLN A 640 -3.63 13.41 -14.30
N PRO A 641 -4.90 13.83 -14.37
CA PRO A 641 -5.62 14.22 -13.16
C PRO A 641 -5.78 13.02 -12.24
N LEU A 642 -5.90 13.31 -10.95
CA LEU A 642 -6.27 12.31 -9.96
C LEU A 642 -7.66 11.74 -10.28
N THR A 643 -7.94 10.52 -9.82
CA THR A 643 -9.31 9.99 -9.90
C THR A 643 -10.14 10.57 -8.77
N GLY A 644 -11.27 11.20 -9.10
CA GLY A 644 -12.10 11.94 -8.15
C GLY A 644 -13.09 12.85 -8.87
N SER A 645 -13.80 13.71 -8.12
CA SER A 645 -14.59 14.77 -8.76
C SER A 645 -13.69 15.84 -9.39
N ILE A 646 -14.21 16.66 -10.31
CA ILE A 646 -13.46 17.81 -10.84
C ILE A 646 -13.02 18.74 -9.69
N LEU A 647 -13.88 18.95 -8.70
CA LEU A 647 -13.55 19.67 -7.48
C LEU A 647 -12.33 19.07 -6.78
N ASP A 648 -12.34 17.76 -6.54
CA ASP A 648 -11.20 17.07 -5.89
C ASP A 648 -9.92 17.16 -6.74
N CYS A 649 -10.06 17.13 -8.07
CA CYS A 649 -8.92 17.25 -8.99
C CYS A 649 -8.28 18.65 -8.93
N ILE A 650 -9.10 19.70 -8.92
CA ILE A 650 -8.63 21.10 -8.85
C ILE A 650 -8.04 21.38 -7.46
N CYS A 651 -8.78 21.07 -6.39
CA CYS A 651 -8.41 21.40 -5.01
C CYS A 651 -7.27 20.51 -4.47
N GLY A 652 -7.17 19.27 -4.96
CA GLY A 652 -6.23 18.28 -4.46
C GLY A 652 -6.51 17.93 -3.00
N THR A 653 -5.51 18.11 -2.13
CA THR A 653 -5.60 17.76 -0.71
C THR A 653 -5.94 18.94 0.21
N GLU A 654 -6.01 20.16 -0.33
CA GLU A 654 -6.24 21.37 0.45
C GLU A 654 -7.72 21.77 0.42
N ALA A 655 -8.18 22.40 1.51
CA ALA A 655 -9.55 22.87 1.63
C ALA A 655 -9.71 24.22 0.90
N PHE A 656 -10.01 24.15 -0.39
CA PHE A 656 -10.46 25.30 -1.19
C PHE A 656 -12.00 25.34 -1.24
N THR A 657 -12.57 26.54 -1.32
CA THR A 657 -14.02 26.66 -1.51
C THR A 657 -14.41 26.36 -2.96
N GLN A 658 -15.70 26.12 -3.20
CA GLN A 658 -16.18 25.83 -4.54
C GLN A 658 -16.01 27.03 -5.49
N GLU A 659 -16.11 28.25 -4.96
CA GLU A 659 -15.90 29.50 -5.68
C GLU A 659 -14.45 29.61 -6.17
N GLU A 660 -13.48 29.27 -5.32
CA GLU A 660 -12.06 29.28 -5.70
C GLU A 660 -11.75 28.23 -6.78
N ALA A 661 -12.41 27.08 -6.72
CA ALA A 661 -12.30 26.07 -7.76
C ALA A 661 -12.90 26.56 -9.09
N TRP A 662 -14.03 27.29 -9.05
CA TRP A 662 -14.61 27.94 -10.23
C TRP A 662 -13.69 29.01 -10.81
N GLU A 663 -13.12 29.89 -9.98
CA GLU A 663 -12.15 30.90 -10.43
C GLU A 663 -10.93 30.26 -11.07
N ALA A 664 -10.41 29.17 -10.50
CA ALA A 664 -9.31 28.41 -11.08
C ALA A 664 -9.67 27.80 -12.43
N ALA A 665 -10.90 27.28 -12.56
CA ALA A 665 -11.41 26.77 -13.83
C ALA A 665 -11.61 27.88 -14.87
N GLU A 666 -12.01 29.08 -14.46
CA GLU A 666 -12.10 30.25 -15.35
C GLU A 666 -10.72 30.70 -15.85
N MET A 667 -9.73 30.81 -14.95
CA MET A 667 -8.35 31.13 -15.32
C MET A 667 -7.74 30.12 -16.29
N ALA A 668 -8.21 28.87 -16.25
CA ALA A 668 -7.79 27.81 -17.16
C ALA A 668 -8.65 27.68 -18.44
N GLY A 669 -9.68 28.51 -18.61
CA GLY A 669 -10.62 28.41 -19.73
C GLY A 669 -11.44 27.11 -19.74
N LEU A 670 -11.68 26.50 -18.58
CA LEU A 670 -12.42 25.23 -18.40
C LEU A 670 -13.85 25.42 -17.88
N ALA A 671 -14.19 26.59 -17.35
CA ALA A 671 -15.47 26.81 -16.66
C ALA A 671 -16.71 26.48 -17.51
N GLU A 672 -16.74 26.91 -18.78
CA GLU A 672 -17.89 26.63 -19.67
C GLU A 672 -18.05 25.14 -19.99
N ASP A 673 -16.96 24.39 -20.08
CA ASP A 673 -17.03 22.94 -20.24
C ASP A 673 -17.63 22.28 -19.00
N ILE A 674 -17.21 22.71 -17.81
CA ILE A 674 -17.72 22.17 -16.54
C ILE A 674 -19.21 22.47 -16.40
N LYS A 675 -19.66 23.68 -16.76
CA LYS A 675 -21.09 24.06 -16.71
C LYS A 675 -21.96 23.17 -17.61
N ARG A 676 -21.41 22.65 -18.71
CA ARG A 676 -22.11 21.73 -19.63
C ARG A 676 -22.13 20.28 -19.13
N MET A 677 -21.35 19.95 -18.10
CA MET A 677 -21.36 18.60 -17.53
C MET A 677 -22.55 18.40 -16.58
N PRO A 678 -23.19 17.21 -16.57
CA PRO A 678 -24.40 16.96 -15.78
C PRO A 678 -24.28 17.28 -14.29
N MET A 679 -23.09 17.09 -13.71
CA MET A 679 -22.82 17.29 -12.28
C MET A 679 -21.87 18.46 -12.00
N GLY A 680 -21.58 19.30 -13.00
CA GLY A 680 -20.67 20.44 -12.84
C GLY A 680 -19.32 20.04 -12.23
N LEU A 681 -18.87 20.77 -11.20
CA LEU A 681 -17.65 20.47 -10.44
C LEU A 681 -17.67 19.10 -9.73
N HIS A 682 -18.85 18.53 -9.47
CA HIS A 682 -18.98 17.20 -8.86
C HIS A 682 -18.95 16.06 -9.88
N THR A 683 -18.74 16.36 -11.16
CA THR A 683 -18.58 15.33 -12.19
C THR A 683 -17.36 14.47 -11.87
N MET A 684 -17.58 13.17 -11.79
CA MET A 684 -16.53 12.20 -11.46
C MET A 684 -15.67 11.92 -12.69
N ILE A 685 -14.36 12.12 -12.53
CA ILE A 685 -13.35 11.74 -13.51
C ILE A 685 -12.69 10.45 -13.02
N ALA A 686 -12.89 9.37 -13.77
CA ALA A 686 -12.26 8.08 -13.55
C ALA A 686 -11.44 7.68 -14.78
N GLY A 687 -10.12 7.69 -14.65
CA GLY A 687 -9.19 7.33 -15.73
C GLY A 687 -9.26 8.26 -16.97
N GLY A 688 -8.48 7.92 -18.00
CA GLY A 688 -8.23 8.80 -19.16
C GLY A 688 -9.39 8.97 -20.15
N GLY A 689 -10.56 8.35 -19.93
CA GLY A 689 -11.66 8.29 -20.90
C GLY A 689 -12.80 9.29 -20.71
N ALA A 690 -12.91 9.95 -19.54
CA ALA A 690 -14.06 10.80 -19.21
C ALA A 690 -13.99 12.22 -19.82
N ILE A 691 -12.80 12.68 -20.22
CA ILE A 691 -12.55 14.05 -20.70
C ILE A 691 -11.63 14.06 -21.92
N SER A 692 -11.79 15.06 -22.79
CA SER A 692 -10.93 15.24 -23.97
C SER A 692 -9.49 15.59 -23.56
N GLY A 693 -8.54 15.44 -24.49
CA GLY A 693 -7.13 15.79 -24.25
C GLY A 693 -6.94 17.26 -23.85
N GLY A 694 -7.64 18.18 -24.52
CA GLY A 694 -7.62 19.61 -24.20
C GLY A 694 -8.27 19.94 -22.85
N GLN A 695 -9.41 19.31 -22.53
CA GLN A 695 -10.04 19.44 -21.21
C GLN A 695 -9.14 18.94 -20.08
N ARG A 696 -8.43 17.84 -20.31
CA ARG A 696 -7.46 17.28 -19.37
C ARG A 696 -6.31 18.24 -19.10
N GLN A 697 -5.72 18.84 -20.13
CA GLN A 697 -4.66 19.84 -19.94
C GLN A 697 -5.17 21.06 -19.19
N ARG A 698 -6.33 21.60 -19.57
CA ARG A 698 -6.96 22.72 -18.85
C ARG A 698 -7.24 22.39 -17.38
N LEU A 699 -7.67 21.17 -17.07
CA LEU A 699 -7.89 20.74 -15.69
C LEU A 699 -6.58 20.73 -14.87
N MET A 700 -5.48 20.25 -15.47
CA MET A 700 -4.16 20.31 -14.84
C MET A 700 -3.68 21.75 -14.65
N ILE A 701 -3.99 22.66 -15.59
CA ILE A 701 -3.70 24.08 -15.47
C ILE A 701 -4.54 24.70 -14.33
N ALA A 702 -5.84 24.41 -14.25
CA ALA A 702 -6.70 24.86 -13.16
C ALA A 702 -6.15 24.40 -11.79
N GLN A 703 -5.73 23.14 -11.69
CA GLN A 703 -5.08 22.59 -10.50
C GLN A 703 -3.78 23.35 -10.14
N ALA A 704 -2.97 23.73 -11.12
CA ALA A 704 -1.77 24.52 -10.89
C ALA A 704 -2.09 25.97 -10.44
N LEU A 705 -3.22 26.53 -10.91
CA LEU A 705 -3.60 27.93 -10.67
C LEU A 705 -4.45 28.16 -9.41
N VAL A 706 -5.09 27.13 -8.85
CA VAL A 706 -5.96 27.28 -7.66
C VAL A 706 -5.23 27.90 -6.47
N ARG A 707 -3.91 27.63 -6.35
CA ARG A 707 -3.04 28.19 -5.29
C ARG A 707 -2.58 29.62 -5.55
N ARG A 708 -2.91 30.19 -6.72
CA ARG A 708 -2.41 31.48 -7.21
C ARG A 708 -0.87 31.60 -7.05
N PRO A 709 -0.11 30.65 -7.62
CA PRO A 709 1.33 30.56 -7.40
C PRO A 709 2.08 31.77 -7.97
N ARG A 710 3.22 32.12 -7.37
CA ARG A 710 4.14 33.16 -7.89
C ARG A 710 5.07 32.65 -8.97
N ILE A 711 5.21 31.33 -9.09
CA ILE A 711 6.08 30.66 -10.05
C ILE A 711 5.28 29.59 -10.79
N LEU A 712 5.37 29.57 -12.11
CA LEU A 712 4.70 28.61 -12.98
C LEU A 712 5.71 27.90 -13.88
N PHE A 713 5.65 26.57 -13.89
CA PHE A 713 6.43 25.70 -14.76
C PHE A 713 5.49 24.92 -15.68
N PHE A 714 5.57 25.15 -16.99
CA PHE A 714 4.77 24.42 -17.97
C PHE A 714 5.67 23.68 -18.96
N ASP A 715 5.51 22.36 -19.02
CA ASP A 715 6.18 21.50 -20.01
C ASP A 715 5.16 21.10 -21.08
N GLU A 716 5.19 21.80 -22.23
CA GLU A 716 4.25 21.62 -23.35
C GLU A 716 2.76 21.73 -22.98
N ALA A 717 2.41 22.34 -21.84
CA ALA A 717 1.04 22.35 -21.32
C ALA A 717 0.03 23.10 -22.20
N THR A 718 0.50 24.05 -23.02
CA THR A 718 -0.35 24.83 -23.93
C THR A 718 -0.46 24.23 -25.33
N SER A 719 0.24 23.12 -25.59
CA SER A 719 0.37 22.55 -26.94
C SER A 719 -0.90 21.90 -27.49
N ALA A 720 -1.82 21.44 -26.64
CA ALA A 720 -3.11 20.87 -27.06
C ALA A 720 -4.30 21.81 -26.76
N LEU A 721 -4.03 23.05 -26.39
CA LEU A 721 -5.05 24.09 -26.24
C LEU A 721 -5.36 24.71 -27.60
N ASP A 722 -6.61 25.13 -27.81
CA ASP A 722 -6.96 26.04 -28.88
C ASP A 722 -6.42 27.47 -28.58
N ASN A 723 -6.42 28.33 -29.61
CA ASN A 723 -5.83 29.67 -29.50
C ASN A 723 -6.56 30.58 -28.50
N GLU A 724 -7.88 30.43 -28.34
CA GLU A 724 -8.68 31.24 -27.43
C GLU A 724 -8.36 30.87 -25.98
N THR A 725 -8.41 29.57 -25.67
CA THR A 725 -8.02 29.05 -24.35
C THR A 725 -6.58 29.40 -23.99
N GLN A 726 -5.64 29.28 -24.94
CA GLN A 726 -4.24 29.64 -24.70
C GLN A 726 -4.10 31.11 -24.27
N ARG A 727 -4.82 32.03 -24.93
CA ARG A 727 -4.83 33.46 -24.55
C ARG A 727 -5.39 33.67 -23.16
N ILE A 728 -6.49 33.02 -22.81
CA ILE A 728 -7.10 33.09 -21.47
C ILE A 728 -6.09 32.69 -20.39
N VAL A 729 -5.37 31.59 -20.59
CA VAL A 729 -4.35 31.11 -19.63
C VAL A 729 -3.19 32.10 -19.52
N ILE A 730 -2.65 32.58 -20.64
CA ILE A 730 -1.54 33.54 -20.64
C ILE A 730 -1.94 34.85 -19.94
N GLU A 731 -3.12 35.37 -20.23
CA GLU A 731 -3.61 36.60 -19.61
C GLU A 731 -3.86 36.42 -18.11
N SER A 732 -4.51 35.33 -17.71
CA SER A 732 -4.78 35.01 -16.30
C SER A 732 -3.50 34.89 -15.50
N THR A 733 -2.50 34.19 -16.04
CA THR A 733 -1.19 34.04 -15.37
C THR A 733 -0.39 35.35 -15.33
N ARG A 734 -0.58 36.24 -16.31
CA ARG A 734 -0.01 37.61 -16.29
C ARG A 734 -0.65 38.46 -15.18
N ARG A 735 -1.98 38.38 -15.00
CA ARG A 735 -2.69 39.09 -13.92
C ARG A 735 -2.24 38.65 -12.52
N LEU A 736 -1.85 37.39 -12.36
CA LEU A 736 -1.26 36.87 -11.10
C LEU A 736 0.16 37.40 -10.82
N SER A 737 0.78 38.10 -11.77
CA SER A 737 2.19 38.52 -11.72
C SER A 737 3.14 37.34 -11.44
N ALA A 738 2.81 36.16 -11.98
CA ALA A 738 3.59 34.95 -11.79
C ALA A 738 4.77 34.92 -12.78
N SER A 739 5.96 34.57 -12.28
CA SER A 739 7.10 34.20 -13.11
C SER A 739 6.76 32.91 -13.86
N ARG A 740 6.89 32.89 -15.17
CA ARG A 740 6.46 31.78 -16.03
C ARG A 740 7.67 31.22 -16.76
N VAL A 741 7.95 29.95 -16.57
CA VAL A 741 8.97 29.20 -17.31
C VAL A 741 8.26 28.13 -18.12
N VAL A 742 8.20 28.32 -19.44
CA VAL A 742 7.40 27.47 -20.34
C VAL A 742 8.29 26.83 -21.40
N ILE A 743 8.24 25.51 -21.52
CA ILE A 743 8.81 24.81 -22.67
C ILE A 743 7.81 24.92 -23.81
N ALA A 744 8.17 25.69 -24.85
CA ALA A 744 7.27 26.04 -25.93
C ALA A 744 7.65 25.34 -27.24
N HIS A 745 6.65 24.79 -27.91
CA HIS A 745 6.78 24.22 -29.26
C HIS A 745 5.99 25.00 -30.32
N ARG A 746 5.04 25.86 -29.90
CA ARG A 746 4.24 26.72 -30.78
C ARG A 746 4.85 28.10 -30.88
N LEU A 747 4.99 28.62 -32.09
CA LEU A 747 5.49 29.97 -32.34
C LEU A 747 4.70 31.05 -31.59
N SER A 748 3.37 30.94 -31.52
CA SER A 748 2.55 31.92 -30.79
C SER A 748 2.96 32.07 -29.33
N THR A 749 3.19 30.96 -28.63
CA THR A 749 3.66 30.97 -27.23
C THR A 749 5.06 31.56 -27.09
N VAL A 750 5.92 31.37 -28.09
CA VAL A 750 7.28 31.93 -28.11
C VAL A 750 7.24 33.44 -28.33
N MET A 751 6.38 33.93 -29.22
CA MET A 751 6.24 35.35 -29.52
C MET A 751 5.61 36.15 -28.38
N ASP A 752 4.76 35.52 -27.57
CA ASP A 752 4.14 36.14 -26.39
C ASP A 752 5.10 36.25 -25.19
N ALA A 753 6.30 35.63 -25.26
CA ALA A 753 7.28 35.62 -24.17
C ALA A 753 8.04 36.95 -24.05
N ASP A 754 8.32 37.36 -22.81
CA ASP A 754 9.16 38.53 -22.55
C ASP A 754 10.62 38.24 -22.95
N ARG A 755 11.05 36.97 -22.79
CA ARG A 755 12.37 36.49 -23.21
C ARG A 755 12.32 35.03 -23.66
N VAL A 756 13.11 34.70 -24.68
CA VAL A 756 13.30 33.34 -25.18
C VAL A 756 14.69 32.85 -24.84
N ILE A 757 14.79 31.58 -24.43
CA ILE A 757 16.05 30.85 -24.22
C ILE A 757 16.09 29.71 -25.23
N VAL A 758 17.07 29.74 -26.12
CA VAL A 758 17.29 28.69 -27.12
C VAL A 758 18.36 27.73 -26.60
N MET A 759 18.02 26.45 -26.53
CA MET A 759 18.93 25.39 -26.08
C MET A 759 19.33 24.47 -27.23
N SER A 760 20.63 24.15 -27.35
CA SER A 760 21.16 23.10 -28.21
C SER A 760 22.23 22.30 -27.48
N ASP A 761 22.25 20.98 -27.68
CA ASP A 761 23.29 20.09 -27.13
C ASP A 761 23.57 20.28 -25.63
N GLY A 762 22.51 20.49 -24.84
CA GLY A 762 22.60 20.66 -23.38
C GLY A 762 23.09 22.03 -22.91
N ARG A 763 23.26 23.00 -23.82
CA ARG A 763 23.74 24.36 -23.52
C ARG A 763 22.74 25.42 -23.97
N ILE A 764 22.80 26.60 -23.36
CA ILE A 764 22.09 27.79 -23.83
C ILE A 764 22.93 28.42 -24.94
N VAL A 765 22.37 28.52 -26.15
CA VAL A 765 23.06 29.07 -27.33
C VAL A 765 22.64 30.50 -27.63
N GLU A 766 21.38 30.86 -27.36
CA GLU A 766 20.85 32.21 -27.56
C GLU A 766 19.85 32.56 -26.46
N GLN A 767 19.79 33.84 -26.07
CA GLN A 767 18.78 34.35 -25.17
C GLN A 767 18.51 35.84 -25.44
N GLY A 768 17.25 36.27 -25.37
CA GLY A 768 16.86 37.64 -25.70
C GLY A 768 15.37 37.79 -25.94
N ALA A 769 14.91 39.00 -26.29
CA ALA A 769 13.52 39.21 -26.66
C ALA A 769 13.21 38.47 -27.99
N PRO A 770 12.01 37.88 -28.17
CA PRO A 770 11.69 37.10 -29.37
C PRO A 770 11.94 37.87 -30.68
N ALA A 771 11.55 39.15 -30.74
CA ALA A 771 11.71 39.98 -31.92
C ALA A 771 13.18 40.25 -32.29
N GLU A 772 14.06 40.42 -31.29
CA GLU A 772 15.48 40.68 -31.50
C GLU A 772 16.22 39.43 -32.02
N LEU A 773 15.87 38.27 -31.47
CA LEU A 773 16.44 36.99 -31.88
C LEU A 773 15.97 36.58 -33.29
N LEU A 774 14.73 36.89 -33.66
CA LEU A 774 14.23 36.62 -35.02
C LEU A 774 14.80 37.55 -36.08
N ALA A 775 15.17 38.78 -35.71
CA ALA A 775 15.80 39.74 -36.60
C ALA A 775 17.24 39.34 -36.98
N HIS A 776 17.90 38.50 -36.18
CA HIS A 776 19.20 37.94 -36.51
C HIS A 776 19.06 36.81 -37.55
N ALA A 777 19.21 37.17 -38.82
CA ALA A 777 19.23 36.22 -39.92
C ALA A 777 20.34 35.16 -39.71
N GLY A 778 19.96 33.88 -39.67
CA GLY A 778 20.86 32.77 -39.38
C GLY A 778 21.01 32.42 -37.89
N GLY A 779 20.35 33.13 -36.99
CA GLY A 779 20.27 32.74 -35.58
C GLY A 779 19.50 31.42 -35.38
N HIS A 780 19.78 30.71 -34.30
CA HIS A 780 19.15 29.43 -33.96
C HIS A 780 17.63 29.55 -33.82
N LEU A 781 17.13 30.63 -33.21
CA LEU A 781 15.68 30.87 -33.16
C LEU A 781 15.09 31.07 -34.55
N HIS A 782 15.73 31.88 -35.39
CA HIS A 782 15.29 32.15 -36.76
C HIS A 782 15.21 30.87 -37.59
N GLU A 783 16.21 29.99 -37.50
CA GLU A 783 16.19 28.70 -38.17
C GLU A 783 15.09 27.77 -37.65
N LEU A 784 14.88 27.70 -36.33
CA LEU A 784 13.82 26.89 -35.72
C LEU A 784 12.45 27.32 -36.23
N VAL A 785 12.19 28.63 -36.30
CA VAL A 785 10.93 29.17 -36.80
C VAL A 785 10.77 28.92 -38.30
N ARG A 786 11.83 29.14 -39.09
CA ARG A 786 11.80 28.84 -40.53
C ARG A 786 11.44 27.38 -40.80
N ARG A 787 11.95 26.43 -40.00
CA ARG A 787 11.62 24.99 -40.12
C ARG A 787 10.19 24.65 -39.69
N GLN A 788 9.53 25.46 -38.86
CA GLN A 788 8.13 25.26 -38.47
C GLN A 788 7.13 25.86 -39.47
N MET A 789 7.59 26.80 -40.32
CA MET A 789 6.77 27.44 -41.35
C MET A 789 6.85 26.74 -42.72
N ALA A 790 7.85 25.87 -42.91
CA ALA A 790 8.00 25.00 -44.08
C ALA A 790 7.31 23.65 -43.82
#